data_AF-A0AAD9EGR5-F1
#
_entry.id   AF-A0AAD9EGR5-F1
#
_cell.length_a   1.000
_cell.length_b   1.000
_cell.length_c   1.000
_cell.angle_alpha   90.00
_cell.angle_beta   90.00
_cell.angle_gamma   90.00
#
_symmetry.space_group_name_H-M   'P 1'
#
loop_
_entity.id
_entity.type
_entity.pdbx_description
1 polymer ?
#
loop_
_entity_poly.entity_id
_entity_poly.type
_entity_poly.pdbx_seq_one_letter_code
_entity_poly.pdbx_strand_id
1 'polypeptide(L)'
;MTRWKVLPRDQCQGIRNFVVQFIIQCSSSEETMKAERTLLNKLNLVLISILKQEWPHNWPTFINEIITSCHSSLSICENNMVILRLLSEEVFDYSAEQMTSAKTRNLKTTMCAEFSQIFTLCQEVLNTADQPSLVKATLETLLRFCNWIPLGYIFETPLIDTLRTRFLPVPEFRNVTLQCLTEIGGLPTGGNTYDEQLVKMFTEVLTTIATIIPISLDLKSTYPNSNSRDQEFIQNLALFLCNFFGMHLNLIENLPNRDFLTHGHYYLIRISQIDDREIFKICLDYWLKLVQELFSEMQQLPMTEVNPLMGMAGGITGAGAPSPDMLNNYPLRKHKYNEVLSNLRTVMIEKMVRPEEVLIVENDEGEIVREFVKESDTVQLYKTIRECLVYLTHLDVVDTENIMTEKLARQVDGSEWSWHNCNVLCWAIGSISLAMNEDTEKRFLVTVIKDLLGLTEMKRGKDNKAVVASNIMYIVGQYPRFLKAHWKFLKTVVNKLFEFMHESHEGVQDMACDTFIKIARQCRRHFVALQPSEQEPFIEEIVRNMHKITCDLSPQQVHTFYEACGYMVAAQGNKHQQERLLSDLMAIPNAAWDEIIKQARMNPVILQDAETIKVIGNIMKTNVSACTSIGPYFYPQIGRIFLDMLQMYRATSELISEAVQKQGEIATKMPNVRGLRTIKKEILKLVETYVEKAEDLQSVRQQMVPPLLESVLVDYNRNVPGARDAEVLKAMSAIITKLSALMEDQVPNIMENVFECTLDMINKDFSEFPEHRVEFFNLLRAINLHCFPALLKLDNRQFKFVIDSCSWAFKHDNRDVEAAGLNMCLELINNIADKTDVQTSNAFFQQFFITILQDVFFVLTDSDHKAGFKTQSMVLMRMFYFVQPADGSAPKIQGPIYSPDQAAAGTSNKEFLANFVANLLRGAFPNLQPAQIQTFVEGLFTLNVQYDKFRLNLRDFLISLKEFAGDNAELFLVEKEQQERDAKAADLERRGKVGGLLKPSELEDDEL
;
A
#
# COMPACT_ATOMS: atom_id res chain seq x y z
N MET A 1 -21.73 -25.31 -10.49
CA MET A 1 -22.51 -26.05 -11.52
C MET A 1 -22.21 -25.50 -12.91
N THR A 2 -21.45 -26.20 -13.74
CA THR A 2 -20.97 -25.71 -15.05
C THR A 2 -21.87 -26.06 -16.25
N ARG A 3 -22.83 -26.98 -16.10
CA ARG A 3 -23.61 -27.55 -17.23
C ARG A 3 -25.13 -27.39 -17.13
N TRP A 4 -25.65 -26.60 -16.18
CA TRP A 4 -27.10 -26.50 -15.93
C TRP A 4 -27.93 -26.13 -17.16
N LYS A 5 -27.45 -25.20 -18.01
CA LYS A 5 -28.14 -24.79 -19.24
C LYS A 5 -28.16 -25.84 -20.37
N VAL A 6 -27.31 -26.86 -20.28
CA VAL A 6 -27.22 -27.94 -21.29
C VAL A 6 -28.17 -29.09 -20.96
N LEU A 7 -28.58 -29.20 -19.70
CA LEU A 7 -29.48 -30.25 -19.26
C LEU A 7 -30.89 -30.06 -19.84
N PRO A 8 -31.56 -31.15 -20.27
CA PRO A 8 -32.98 -31.11 -20.62
C PRO A 8 -33.82 -30.56 -19.45
N ARG A 9 -34.88 -29.81 -19.77
CA ARG A 9 -35.72 -29.16 -18.75
C ARG A 9 -36.32 -30.14 -17.74
N ASP A 10 -36.72 -31.32 -18.20
CA ASP A 10 -37.28 -32.36 -17.32
C ASP A 10 -36.25 -32.86 -16.30
N GLN A 11 -34.96 -32.95 -16.68
CA GLN A 11 -33.89 -33.35 -15.76
C GLN A 11 -33.60 -32.25 -14.74
N CYS A 12 -33.61 -30.98 -15.16
CA CYS A 12 -33.47 -29.85 -14.23
C CYS A 12 -34.58 -29.87 -13.17
N GLN A 13 -35.82 -30.10 -13.58
CA GLN A 13 -36.97 -30.17 -12.68
C GLN A 13 -36.91 -31.41 -11.77
N GLY A 14 -36.46 -32.56 -12.29
CA GLY A 14 -36.22 -33.76 -11.49
C GLY A 14 -35.17 -33.55 -10.40
N ILE A 15 -34.02 -32.96 -10.73
CA ILE A 15 -32.95 -32.65 -9.76
C ILE A 15 -33.46 -31.69 -8.69
N ARG A 16 -34.16 -30.62 -9.10
CA ARG A 16 -34.79 -29.66 -8.20
C ARG A 16 -35.70 -30.38 -7.18
N ASN A 17 -36.64 -31.19 -7.66
CA ASN A 17 -37.61 -31.87 -6.81
C ASN A 17 -36.93 -32.88 -5.86
N PHE A 18 -35.92 -33.58 -6.35
CA PHE A 18 -35.14 -34.52 -5.56
C PHE A 18 -34.43 -33.85 -4.37
N VAL A 19 -33.75 -32.73 -4.62
CA VAL A 19 -33.04 -31.97 -3.56
C VAL A 19 -34.03 -31.44 -2.53
N VAL A 20 -35.16 -30.87 -2.96
CA VAL A 20 -36.20 -30.37 -2.05
C VAL A 20 -36.79 -31.48 -1.18
N GLN A 21 -37.09 -32.66 -1.75
CA GLN A 21 -37.59 -33.79 -0.97
C GLN A 21 -36.59 -34.26 0.09
N PHE A 22 -35.31 -34.33 -0.24
CA PHE A 22 -34.26 -34.70 0.71
C PHE A 22 -34.11 -33.68 1.85
N ILE A 23 -34.23 -32.39 1.54
CA ILE A 23 -34.23 -31.33 2.56
C ILE A 23 -35.42 -31.49 3.51
N ILE A 24 -36.63 -31.71 2.99
CA ILE A 24 -37.84 -31.94 3.81
C ILE A 24 -37.67 -33.17 4.68
N GLN A 25 -37.14 -34.27 4.15
CA GLN A 25 -36.90 -35.49 4.91
C GLN A 25 -35.98 -35.24 6.12
N CYS A 26 -34.85 -34.55 5.90
CA CYS A 26 -33.88 -34.27 6.95
C CYS A 26 -34.39 -33.24 7.99
N SER A 27 -35.25 -32.30 7.58
CA SER A 27 -35.79 -31.23 8.43
C SER A 27 -37.17 -31.53 9.03
N SER A 28 -37.72 -32.73 8.80
CA SER A 28 -39.07 -33.11 9.24
C SER A 28 -39.26 -33.23 10.76
N SER A 29 -38.18 -33.46 11.51
CA SER A 29 -38.17 -33.53 12.98
C SER A 29 -36.92 -32.87 13.56
N GLU A 30 -36.97 -32.50 14.85
CA GLU A 30 -35.83 -31.89 15.53
C GLU A 30 -34.67 -32.88 15.71
N GLU A 31 -34.97 -34.15 15.96
CA GLU A 31 -33.98 -35.21 16.13
C GLU A 31 -33.18 -35.45 14.84
N THR A 32 -33.87 -35.57 13.70
CA THR A 32 -33.22 -35.78 12.40
C THR A 32 -32.40 -34.56 11.99
N MET A 33 -32.91 -33.36 12.26
CA MET A 33 -32.19 -32.12 11.93
C MET A 33 -30.89 -31.99 12.73
N LYS A 34 -30.92 -32.34 14.02
CA LYS A 34 -29.72 -32.36 14.87
C LYS A 34 -28.73 -33.43 14.44
N ALA A 35 -29.21 -34.64 14.11
CA ALA A 35 -28.35 -35.74 13.67
C ALA A 35 -27.68 -35.47 12.31
N GLU A 36 -28.42 -34.92 11.34
CA GLU A 36 -27.99 -34.77 9.94
C GLU A 36 -27.61 -33.32 9.57
N ARG A 37 -27.30 -32.46 10.56
CA ARG A 37 -27.07 -31.02 10.36
C ARG A 37 -26.06 -30.71 9.25
N THR A 38 -24.96 -31.46 9.19
CA THR A 38 -23.92 -31.28 8.17
C THR A 38 -24.45 -31.60 6.76
N LEU A 39 -25.18 -32.70 6.60
CA LEU A 39 -25.80 -33.08 5.34
C LEU A 39 -26.83 -32.04 4.91
N LEU A 40 -27.70 -31.63 5.84
CA LEU A 40 -28.72 -30.62 5.60
C LEU A 40 -28.11 -29.28 5.12
N ASN A 41 -27.04 -28.82 5.76
CA ASN A 41 -26.32 -27.62 5.32
C ASN A 41 -25.77 -27.75 3.88
N LYS A 42 -25.23 -28.91 3.51
CA LYS A 42 -24.75 -29.13 2.12
C LYS A 42 -25.89 -29.18 1.12
N LEU A 43 -27.02 -29.79 1.48
CA LEU A 43 -28.22 -29.79 0.64
C LEU A 43 -28.76 -28.37 0.42
N ASN A 44 -28.78 -27.54 1.47
CA ASN A 44 -29.17 -26.14 1.37
C ASN A 44 -28.27 -25.38 0.39
N LEU A 45 -26.94 -25.54 0.45
CA LEU A 45 -26.01 -24.90 -0.51
C LEU A 45 -26.22 -25.37 -1.96
N VAL A 46 -26.54 -26.65 -2.17
CA VAL A 46 -26.90 -27.17 -3.50
C VAL A 46 -28.20 -26.54 -3.99
N LEU A 47 -29.20 -26.40 -3.12
CA LEU A 47 -30.44 -25.71 -3.45
C LEU A 47 -30.18 -24.25 -3.85
N ILE A 48 -29.36 -23.49 -3.10
CA ILE A 48 -29.00 -22.11 -3.47
C ILE A 48 -28.30 -22.06 -4.84
N SER A 49 -27.42 -23.01 -5.13
CA SER A 49 -26.76 -23.12 -6.44
C SER A 49 -27.75 -23.33 -7.59
N ILE A 50 -28.84 -24.07 -7.36
CA ILE A 50 -29.94 -24.26 -8.32
C ILE A 50 -30.73 -22.96 -8.47
N LEU A 51 -31.06 -22.30 -7.35
CA LEU A 51 -31.80 -21.03 -7.36
C LEU A 51 -31.07 -19.94 -8.16
N LYS A 52 -29.73 -19.85 -8.11
CA LYS A 52 -28.92 -18.92 -8.94
C LYS A 52 -29.13 -19.07 -10.46
N GLN A 53 -29.67 -20.20 -10.91
CA GLN A 53 -29.93 -20.50 -12.32
C GLN A 53 -31.43 -20.48 -12.67
N GLU A 54 -32.28 -20.95 -11.76
CA GLU A 54 -33.72 -21.12 -12.01
C GLU A 54 -34.59 -19.99 -11.47
N TRP A 55 -34.25 -19.40 -10.32
CA TRP A 55 -35.00 -18.30 -9.74
C TRP A 55 -34.47 -16.96 -10.29
N PRO A 56 -35.36 -15.98 -10.60
CA PRO A 56 -36.82 -16.01 -10.46
C PRO A 56 -37.60 -16.55 -11.67
N HIS A 57 -36.97 -16.66 -12.84
CA HIS A 57 -37.70 -16.86 -14.11
C HIS A 57 -38.40 -18.21 -14.25
N ASN A 58 -37.77 -19.30 -13.81
CA ASN A 58 -38.29 -20.66 -13.96
C ASN A 58 -38.84 -21.24 -12.64
N TRP A 59 -38.75 -20.49 -11.55
CA TRP A 59 -39.30 -20.88 -10.25
C TRP A 59 -39.89 -19.68 -9.49
N PRO A 60 -40.91 -19.00 -10.05
CA PRO A 60 -41.51 -17.81 -9.42
C PRO A 60 -42.27 -18.11 -8.12
N THR A 61 -42.64 -19.38 -7.87
CA THR A 61 -43.41 -19.78 -6.68
C THR A 61 -42.56 -20.13 -5.47
N PHE A 62 -41.23 -20.07 -5.57
CA PHE A 62 -40.30 -20.55 -4.54
C PHE A 62 -40.56 -19.94 -3.16
N ILE A 63 -40.66 -18.61 -3.07
CA ILE A 63 -40.89 -17.93 -1.78
C ILE A 63 -42.23 -18.32 -1.16
N ASN A 64 -43.29 -18.39 -1.96
CA ASN A 64 -44.62 -18.82 -1.51
C ASN A 64 -44.59 -20.27 -0.98
N GLU A 65 -43.86 -21.17 -1.66
CA GLU A 65 -43.67 -22.57 -1.25
C GLU A 65 -42.93 -22.66 0.10
N ILE A 66 -41.84 -21.88 0.26
CA ILE A 66 -41.09 -21.81 1.52
C ILE A 66 -41.99 -21.36 2.67
N ILE A 67 -42.73 -20.26 2.50
CA ILE A 67 -43.60 -19.71 3.56
C ILE A 67 -44.69 -20.70 3.93
N THR A 68 -45.34 -21.31 2.95
CA THR A 68 -46.37 -22.34 3.20
C THR A 68 -45.80 -23.50 4.02
N SER A 69 -44.58 -23.94 3.70
CA SER A 69 -43.94 -25.04 4.43
C SER A 69 -43.48 -24.65 5.85
N CYS A 70 -43.19 -23.37 6.13
CA CYS A 70 -42.88 -22.90 7.48
C CYS A 70 -44.05 -23.12 8.45
N HIS A 71 -45.30 -23.02 7.98
CA HIS A 71 -46.49 -23.26 8.80
C HIS A 71 -46.77 -24.76 9.04
N SER A 72 -46.02 -25.68 8.41
CA SER A 72 -46.25 -27.12 8.54
C SER A 72 -45.53 -27.75 9.73
N SER A 73 -44.34 -27.27 10.09
CA SER A 73 -43.54 -27.76 11.22
C SER A 73 -42.53 -26.69 11.65
N LEU A 74 -42.30 -26.57 12.96
CA LEU A 74 -41.28 -25.67 13.53
C LEU A 74 -39.87 -26.03 13.04
N SER A 75 -39.56 -27.32 12.89
CA SER A 75 -38.27 -27.79 12.38
C SER A 75 -38.07 -27.40 10.91
N ILE A 76 -39.10 -27.54 10.08
CA ILE A 76 -39.04 -27.10 8.68
C ILE A 76 -38.90 -25.57 8.61
N CYS A 77 -39.62 -24.85 9.48
CA CYS A 77 -39.48 -23.39 9.60
C CYS A 77 -38.05 -22.98 9.95
N GLU A 78 -37.41 -23.62 10.92
CA GLU A 78 -36.01 -23.34 11.30
C GLU A 78 -35.06 -23.51 10.10
N ASN A 79 -35.16 -24.63 9.38
CA ASN A 79 -34.30 -24.85 8.21
C ASN A 79 -34.60 -23.88 7.06
N ASN A 80 -35.86 -23.51 6.87
CA ASN A 80 -36.25 -22.52 5.87
C ASN A 80 -35.69 -21.14 6.18
N MET A 81 -35.60 -20.74 7.45
CA MET A 81 -34.91 -19.51 7.85
C MET A 81 -33.43 -19.56 7.42
N VAL A 82 -32.75 -20.70 7.62
CA VAL A 82 -31.36 -20.90 7.17
C VAL A 82 -31.25 -20.83 5.64
N ILE A 83 -32.16 -21.45 4.89
CA ILE A 83 -32.17 -21.36 3.41
C ILE A 83 -32.33 -19.92 2.95
N LEU A 84 -33.27 -19.17 3.54
CA LEU A 84 -33.51 -17.76 3.23
C LEU A 84 -32.28 -16.90 3.53
N ARG A 85 -31.58 -17.18 4.64
CA ARG A 85 -30.31 -16.51 4.99
C ARG A 85 -29.24 -16.76 3.93
N LEU A 86 -28.99 -18.02 3.57
CA LEU A 86 -27.99 -18.41 2.57
C LEU A 86 -28.30 -17.84 1.17
N LEU A 87 -29.59 -17.76 0.81
CA LEU A 87 -30.01 -17.13 -0.44
C LEU A 87 -29.66 -15.64 -0.44
N SER A 88 -29.87 -14.94 0.68
CA SER A 88 -29.50 -13.54 0.84
C SER A 88 -28.00 -13.33 0.68
N GLU A 89 -27.17 -14.12 1.36
CA GLU A 89 -25.70 -14.03 1.28
C GLU A 89 -25.20 -14.20 -0.17
N GLU A 90 -25.71 -15.21 -0.89
CA GLU A 90 -25.27 -15.50 -2.28
C GLU A 90 -25.73 -14.46 -3.32
N VAL A 91 -26.90 -13.84 -3.13
CA VAL A 91 -27.42 -12.83 -4.07
C VAL A 91 -26.79 -11.46 -3.83
N PHE A 92 -26.52 -11.10 -2.57
CA PHE A 92 -26.13 -9.74 -2.20
C PHE A 92 -24.66 -9.57 -1.85
N ASP A 93 -24.01 -10.57 -1.25
CA ASP A 93 -22.61 -10.43 -0.80
C ASP A 93 -21.60 -10.84 -1.90
N TYR A 94 -21.96 -11.77 -2.80
CA TYR A 94 -21.04 -12.35 -3.80
C TYR A 94 -21.30 -11.94 -5.28
N SER A 95 -22.30 -11.11 -5.56
CA SER A 95 -22.78 -10.88 -6.93
C SER A 95 -22.00 -9.83 -7.74
N ALA A 96 -21.10 -9.06 -7.12
CA ALA A 96 -20.30 -8.04 -7.81
C ALA A 96 -19.20 -8.64 -8.72
N GLU A 97 -18.65 -9.81 -8.38
CA GLU A 97 -17.46 -10.36 -9.04
C GLU A 97 -17.75 -11.58 -9.93
N GLN A 98 -18.87 -12.27 -9.70
CA GLN A 98 -19.20 -13.56 -10.35
C GLN A 98 -20.30 -13.47 -11.41
N MET A 99 -20.94 -12.30 -11.57
CA MET A 99 -22.09 -12.12 -12.45
C MET A 99 -21.97 -10.86 -13.29
N THR A 100 -22.63 -10.86 -14.45
CA THR A 100 -22.76 -9.65 -15.25
C THR A 100 -23.61 -8.61 -14.54
N SER A 101 -23.30 -7.34 -14.72
CA SER A 101 -24.01 -6.20 -14.11
C SER A 101 -25.54 -6.24 -14.34
N ALA A 102 -25.96 -6.69 -15.52
CA ALA A 102 -27.38 -6.85 -15.86
C ALA A 102 -28.07 -7.96 -15.04
N LYS A 103 -27.38 -9.07 -14.74
CA LYS A 103 -27.95 -10.21 -14.00
C LYS A 103 -28.15 -9.84 -12.51
N THR A 104 -27.18 -9.17 -11.92
CA THR A 104 -27.23 -8.72 -10.52
C THR A 104 -28.38 -7.75 -10.27
N ARG A 105 -28.59 -6.79 -11.19
CA ARG A 105 -29.71 -5.84 -11.10
C ARG A 105 -31.09 -6.52 -11.14
N ASN A 106 -31.24 -7.54 -11.97
CA ASN A 106 -32.51 -8.27 -12.11
C ASN A 106 -32.85 -9.06 -10.84
N LEU A 107 -31.89 -9.81 -10.27
CA LEU A 107 -32.11 -10.58 -9.04
C LEU A 107 -32.50 -9.69 -7.86
N LYS A 108 -31.82 -8.54 -7.70
CA LYS A 108 -32.14 -7.56 -6.65
C LYS A 108 -33.57 -7.02 -6.76
N THR A 109 -34.00 -6.67 -7.97
CA THR A 109 -35.34 -6.11 -8.20
C THR A 109 -36.43 -7.12 -7.87
N THR A 110 -36.24 -8.40 -8.25
CA THR A 110 -37.24 -9.43 -8.00
C THR A 110 -37.34 -9.80 -6.51
N MET A 111 -36.23 -9.87 -5.78
CA MET A 111 -36.28 -10.19 -4.34
C MET A 111 -37.03 -9.14 -3.53
N CYS A 112 -36.87 -7.85 -3.88
CA CYS A 112 -37.62 -6.77 -3.24
C CYS A 112 -39.14 -6.90 -3.41
N ALA A 113 -39.61 -7.44 -4.53
CA ALA A 113 -41.04 -7.62 -4.79
C ALA A 113 -41.66 -8.72 -3.90
N GLU A 114 -40.90 -9.76 -3.58
CA GLU A 114 -41.38 -10.91 -2.78
C GLU A 114 -41.12 -10.76 -1.28
N PHE A 115 -40.37 -9.74 -0.86
CA PHE A 115 -39.89 -9.59 0.52
C PHE A 115 -41.00 -9.41 1.57
N SER A 116 -42.09 -8.75 1.22
CA SER A 116 -43.21 -8.48 2.16
C SER A 116 -43.68 -9.74 2.91
N GLN A 117 -43.72 -10.86 2.20
CA GLN A 117 -44.19 -12.12 2.78
C GLN A 117 -43.14 -12.74 3.71
N ILE A 118 -41.85 -12.63 3.36
CA ILE A 118 -40.73 -13.10 4.21
C ILE A 118 -40.71 -12.31 5.52
N PHE A 119 -40.89 -10.98 5.45
CA PHE A 119 -40.95 -10.14 6.62
C PHE A 119 -42.09 -10.53 7.58
N THR A 120 -43.28 -10.73 7.02
CA THR A 120 -44.47 -11.12 7.80
C THR A 120 -44.21 -12.43 8.55
N LEU A 121 -43.59 -13.41 7.89
CA LEU A 121 -43.21 -14.68 8.51
C LEU A 121 -42.19 -14.46 9.65
N CYS A 122 -41.12 -13.67 9.42
CA CYS A 122 -40.16 -13.37 10.47
C CYS A 122 -40.83 -12.71 11.69
N GLN A 123 -41.73 -11.76 11.46
CA GLN A 123 -42.45 -11.08 12.54
C GLN A 123 -43.38 -12.02 13.31
N GLU A 124 -44.09 -12.91 12.62
CA GLU A 124 -44.95 -13.93 13.23
C GLU A 124 -44.13 -14.87 14.14
N VAL A 125 -43.01 -15.38 13.63
CA VAL A 125 -42.12 -16.27 14.39
C VAL A 125 -41.52 -15.55 15.59
N LEU A 126 -41.03 -14.31 15.45
CA LEU A 126 -40.48 -13.53 16.58
C LEU A 126 -41.54 -13.17 17.64
N ASN A 127 -42.82 -13.10 17.26
CA ASN A 127 -43.90 -12.85 18.21
C ASN A 127 -44.36 -14.11 18.96
N THR A 128 -44.24 -15.29 18.35
CA THR A 128 -44.90 -16.51 18.85
C THR A 128 -43.94 -17.64 19.25
N ALA A 129 -42.71 -17.66 18.73
CA ALA A 129 -41.79 -18.76 18.98
C ALA A 129 -41.19 -18.70 20.39
N ASP A 130 -41.18 -19.87 21.04
CA ASP A 130 -40.50 -20.10 22.33
C ASP A 130 -39.26 -21.00 22.19
N GLN A 131 -39.07 -21.64 21.02
CA GLN A 131 -37.93 -22.53 20.76
C GLN A 131 -36.67 -21.69 20.46
N PRO A 132 -35.59 -21.80 21.26
CA PRO A 132 -34.42 -20.93 21.10
C PRO A 132 -33.70 -21.06 19.75
N SER A 133 -33.63 -22.27 19.19
CA SER A 133 -32.97 -22.52 17.89
C SER A 133 -33.71 -21.81 16.74
N LEU A 134 -35.04 -21.87 16.74
CA LEU A 134 -35.88 -21.18 15.77
C LEU A 134 -35.77 -19.66 15.91
N VAL A 135 -35.88 -19.13 17.14
CA VAL A 135 -35.73 -17.68 17.39
C VAL A 135 -34.37 -17.19 16.90
N LYS A 136 -33.29 -17.91 17.23
CA LYS A 136 -31.94 -17.56 16.78
C LYS A 136 -31.81 -17.60 15.25
N ALA A 137 -32.29 -18.66 14.61
CA ALA A 137 -32.27 -18.76 13.15
C ALA A 137 -33.04 -17.60 12.50
N THR A 138 -34.21 -17.25 13.03
CA THR A 138 -35.01 -16.12 12.52
C THR A 138 -34.33 -14.77 12.74
N LEU A 139 -33.67 -14.53 13.87
CA LEU A 139 -32.90 -13.30 14.10
C LEU A 139 -31.70 -13.19 13.15
N GLU A 140 -30.96 -14.28 12.93
CA GLU A 140 -29.84 -14.32 11.96
C GLU A 140 -30.31 -14.11 10.52
N THR A 141 -31.50 -14.62 10.17
CA THR A 141 -32.13 -14.38 8.87
C THR A 141 -32.59 -12.93 8.74
N LEU A 142 -33.22 -12.36 9.77
CA LEU A 142 -33.60 -10.94 9.79
C LEU A 142 -32.39 -10.03 9.61
N LEU A 143 -31.27 -10.32 10.29
CA LEU A 143 -30.01 -9.58 10.18
C LEU A 143 -29.55 -9.45 8.73
N ARG A 144 -29.53 -10.56 7.97
CA ARG A 144 -29.12 -10.54 6.55
C ARG A 144 -30.08 -9.80 5.64
N PHE A 145 -31.31 -9.59 6.09
CA PHE A 145 -32.30 -8.85 5.33
C PHE A 145 -32.29 -7.36 5.61
N CYS A 146 -31.93 -6.92 6.83
CA CYS A 146 -31.97 -5.52 7.28
C CYS A 146 -31.43 -4.50 6.26
N ASN A 147 -30.37 -4.82 5.52
CA ASN A 147 -29.71 -3.92 4.57
C ASN A 147 -30.51 -3.58 3.30
N TRP A 148 -31.63 -4.24 3.04
CA TRP A 148 -32.41 -3.99 1.82
C TRP A 148 -33.93 -4.08 1.99
N ILE A 149 -34.41 -4.40 3.20
CA ILE A 149 -35.84 -4.31 3.53
C ILE A 149 -36.35 -2.89 3.23
N PRO A 150 -37.54 -2.73 2.61
CA PRO A 150 -38.16 -1.41 2.53
C PRO A 150 -38.36 -0.81 3.92
N LEU A 151 -37.84 0.40 4.13
CA LEU A 151 -37.73 1.04 5.45
C LEU A 151 -39.04 1.07 6.25
N GLY A 152 -40.19 1.16 5.57
CA GLY A 152 -41.51 1.13 6.22
C GLY A 152 -41.73 -0.12 7.10
N TYR A 153 -41.28 -1.30 6.65
CA TYR A 153 -41.40 -2.52 7.47
C TYR A 153 -40.58 -2.47 8.75
N ILE A 154 -39.48 -1.70 8.78
CA ILE A 154 -38.62 -1.57 9.95
C ILE A 154 -39.19 -0.55 10.93
N PHE A 155 -39.57 0.63 10.43
CA PHE A 155 -39.91 1.79 11.27
C PHE A 155 -41.42 2.00 11.51
N GLU A 156 -42.29 1.46 10.66
CA GLU A 156 -43.75 1.60 10.80
C GLU A 156 -44.38 0.38 11.49
N THR A 157 -43.58 -0.64 11.82
CA THR A 157 -44.03 -1.85 12.54
C THR A 157 -43.43 -1.89 13.96
N PRO A 158 -43.98 -2.69 14.89
CA PRO A 158 -43.43 -2.81 16.24
C PRO A 158 -42.16 -3.68 16.32
N LEU A 159 -41.43 -3.88 15.22
CA LEU A 159 -40.24 -4.73 15.18
C LEU A 159 -39.18 -4.28 16.19
N ILE A 160 -38.84 -2.99 16.20
CA ILE A 160 -37.81 -2.42 17.09
C ILE A 160 -38.19 -2.63 18.56
N ASP A 161 -39.44 -2.35 18.91
CA ASP A 161 -39.95 -2.53 20.27
C ASP A 161 -39.90 -4.03 20.68
N THR A 162 -40.21 -4.94 19.75
CA THR A 162 -40.15 -6.40 19.98
C THR A 162 -38.71 -6.88 20.20
N LEU A 163 -37.78 -6.46 19.34
CA LEU A 163 -36.34 -6.76 19.46
C LEU A 163 -35.80 -6.32 20.83
N ARG A 164 -36.07 -5.08 21.21
CA ARG A 164 -35.59 -4.49 22.46
C ARG A 164 -36.20 -5.15 23.70
N THR A 165 -37.49 -5.46 23.71
CA THR A 165 -38.17 -5.92 24.94
C THR A 165 -38.06 -7.42 25.16
N ARG A 166 -38.19 -8.24 24.10
CA ARG A 166 -38.14 -9.71 24.24
C ARG A 166 -36.73 -10.28 24.23
N PHE A 167 -35.83 -9.72 23.40
CA PHE A 167 -34.59 -10.42 23.05
C PHE A 167 -33.31 -9.74 23.55
N LEU A 168 -33.24 -8.40 23.53
CA LEU A 168 -32.04 -7.66 23.99
C LEU A 168 -31.64 -7.94 25.46
N PRO A 169 -32.57 -8.02 26.45
CA PRO A 169 -32.21 -8.30 27.83
C PRO A 169 -31.74 -9.75 28.04
N VAL A 170 -32.21 -10.68 27.20
CA VAL A 170 -31.99 -12.13 27.31
C VAL A 170 -30.59 -12.51 26.79
N PRO A 171 -29.68 -13.04 27.63
CA PRO A 171 -28.28 -13.28 27.24
C PRO A 171 -28.08 -14.20 26.02
N GLU A 172 -29.01 -15.11 25.74
CA GLU A 172 -28.93 -16.04 24.60
C GLU A 172 -29.14 -15.33 23.24
N PHE A 173 -29.99 -14.31 23.19
CA PHE A 173 -30.37 -13.61 21.95
C PHE A 173 -29.75 -12.22 21.83
N ARG A 174 -29.19 -11.70 22.92
CA ARG A 174 -28.64 -10.34 23.05
C ARG A 174 -27.71 -9.93 21.91
N ASN A 175 -26.72 -10.76 21.55
CA ASN A 175 -25.71 -10.41 20.54
C ASN A 175 -26.35 -10.23 19.16
N VAL A 176 -27.10 -11.24 18.69
CA VAL A 176 -27.77 -11.18 17.38
C VAL A 176 -28.81 -10.05 17.33
N THR A 177 -29.51 -9.81 18.44
CA THR A 177 -30.48 -8.71 18.53
C THR A 177 -29.79 -7.36 18.40
N LEU A 178 -28.65 -7.17 19.07
CA LEU A 178 -27.89 -5.93 18.98
C LEU A 178 -27.28 -5.75 17.57
N GLN A 179 -26.87 -6.83 16.92
CA GLN A 179 -26.45 -6.79 15.51
C GLN A 179 -27.61 -6.33 14.60
N CYS A 180 -28.83 -6.86 14.77
CA CYS A 180 -29.99 -6.38 14.02
C CYS A 180 -30.26 -4.88 14.25
N LEU A 181 -30.20 -4.42 15.52
CA LEU A 181 -30.36 -3.01 15.87
C LEU A 181 -29.22 -2.14 15.31
N THR A 182 -28.02 -2.70 15.15
CA THR A 182 -26.87 -2.04 14.54
C THR A 182 -27.08 -1.84 13.05
N GLU A 183 -27.53 -2.87 12.32
CA GLU A 183 -27.86 -2.72 10.90
C GLU A 183 -29.00 -1.71 10.72
N ILE A 184 -30.07 -1.80 11.52
CA ILE A 184 -31.19 -0.84 11.48
C ILE A 184 -30.71 0.59 11.75
N GLY A 185 -29.86 0.79 12.75
CA GLY A 185 -29.29 2.09 13.10
C GLY A 185 -28.28 2.64 12.10
N GLY A 186 -27.79 1.81 11.17
CA GLY A 186 -26.91 2.22 10.08
C GLY A 186 -27.62 2.52 8.76
N LEU A 187 -28.95 2.34 8.67
CA LEU A 187 -29.68 2.51 7.43
C LEU A 187 -29.81 3.99 7.02
N PRO A 188 -29.47 4.36 5.77
CA PRO A 188 -29.71 5.72 5.28
C PRO A 188 -31.21 5.96 5.09
N THR A 189 -31.77 6.94 5.80
CA THR A 189 -33.22 7.22 5.79
C THR A 189 -33.71 8.08 4.62
N GLY A 190 -32.82 8.56 3.75
CA GLY A 190 -33.19 9.30 2.52
C GLY A 190 -34.00 10.59 2.74
N GLY A 191 -34.06 11.09 3.98
CA GLY A 191 -34.85 12.23 4.43
C GLY A 191 -35.20 12.12 5.93
N ASN A 192 -35.89 13.13 6.48
CA ASN A 192 -36.20 13.25 7.91
C ASN A 192 -37.44 12.44 8.35
N THR A 193 -37.84 11.41 7.60
CA THR A 193 -39.15 10.74 7.77
C THR A 193 -39.22 9.84 9.00
N TYR A 194 -38.09 9.27 9.43
CA TYR A 194 -38.03 8.28 10.51
C TYR A 194 -37.18 8.73 11.71
N ASP A 195 -36.88 10.03 11.81
CA ASP A 195 -35.98 10.58 12.83
C ASP A 195 -36.52 10.32 14.25
N GLU A 196 -37.84 10.44 14.46
CA GLU A 196 -38.46 10.19 15.76
C GLU A 196 -38.31 8.73 16.20
N GLN A 197 -38.51 7.79 15.28
CA GLN A 197 -38.35 6.35 15.51
C GLN A 197 -36.90 6.00 15.83
N LEU A 198 -35.94 6.60 15.11
CA LEU A 198 -34.51 6.42 15.37
C LEU A 198 -34.08 6.98 16.72
N VAL A 199 -34.56 8.17 17.08
CA VAL A 199 -34.32 8.78 18.41
C VAL A 199 -34.90 7.90 19.51
N LYS A 200 -36.15 7.44 19.37
CA LYS A 200 -36.78 6.53 20.32
C LYS A 200 -36.00 5.23 20.44
N MET A 201 -35.60 4.62 19.32
CA MET A 201 -34.79 3.41 19.31
C MET A 201 -33.49 3.61 20.08
N PHE A 202 -32.71 4.63 19.75
CA PHE A 202 -31.40 4.86 20.36
C PHE A 202 -31.52 5.11 21.87
N THR A 203 -32.44 5.98 22.28
CA THR A 203 -32.62 6.33 23.70
C THR A 203 -33.09 5.14 24.54
N GLU A 204 -34.02 4.34 24.05
CA GLU A 204 -34.52 3.14 24.74
C GLU A 204 -33.50 2.00 24.75
N VAL A 205 -32.75 1.79 23.66
CA VAL A 205 -31.66 0.81 23.61
C VAL A 205 -30.57 1.21 24.59
N LEU A 206 -30.11 2.47 24.57
CA LEU A 206 -29.06 2.95 25.48
C LEU A 206 -29.49 2.87 26.95
N THR A 207 -30.77 3.13 27.25
CA THR A 207 -31.34 2.94 28.59
C THR A 207 -31.29 1.47 28.99
N THR A 208 -31.62 0.55 28.08
CA THR A 208 -31.53 -0.90 28.32
C THR A 208 -30.07 -1.31 28.56
N ILE A 209 -29.13 -0.81 27.75
CA ILE A 209 -27.69 -1.05 27.93
C ILE A 209 -27.22 -0.58 29.30
N ALA A 210 -27.67 0.58 29.79
CA ALA A 210 -27.30 1.08 31.11
C ALA A 210 -27.77 0.20 32.28
N THR A 211 -28.81 -0.61 32.08
CA THR A 211 -29.22 -1.63 33.07
C THR A 211 -28.36 -2.90 33.02
N ILE A 212 -27.71 -3.17 31.88
CA ILE A 212 -26.86 -4.34 31.66
C ILE A 212 -25.41 -4.03 32.07
N ILE A 213 -24.89 -2.87 31.66
CA ILE A 213 -23.53 -2.38 31.92
C ILE A 213 -23.64 -1.03 32.64
N PRO A 214 -23.37 -0.97 33.95
CA PRO A 214 -23.27 0.31 34.64
C PRO A 214 -22.14 1.16 34.04
N ILE A 215 -22.37 2.46 33.82
CA ILE A 215 -21.34 3.35 33.25
C ILE A 215 -20.08 3.47 34.13
N SER A 216 -20.18 3.18 35.42
CA SER A 216 -19.04 3.17 36.35
C SER A 216 -18.16 1.92 36.22
N LEU A 217 -18.63 0.84 35.56
CA LEU A 217 -17.91 -0.43 35.45
C LEU A 217 -16.62 -0.28 34.63
N ASP A 218 -15.48 -0.67 35.21
CA ASP A 218 -14.19 -0.69 34.53
C ASP A 218 -14.10 -1.81 33.50
N LEU A 219 -14.45 -1.47 32.25
CA LEU A 219 -14.38 -2.39 31.12
C LEU A 219 -12.95 -2.83 30.79
N LYS A 220 -11.93 -2.00 31.05
CA LYS A 220 -10.53 -2.34 30.75
C LYS A 220 -10.08 -3.55 31.57
N SER A 221 -10.34 -3.55 32.87
CA SER A 221 -9.99 -4.68 33.75
C SER A 221 -10.99 -5.83 33.71
N THR A 222 -12.26 -5.56 33.38
CA THR A 222 -13.31 -6.61 33.33
C THR A 222 -13.22 -7.46 32.07
N TYR A 223 -12.96 -6.86 30.90
CA TYR A 223 -13.01 -7.53 29.59
C TYR A 223 -12.10 -8.77 29.46
N PRO A 224 -10.83 -8.76 29.93
CA PRO A 224 -9.96 -9.94 29.84
C PRO A 224 -10.45 -11.15 30.64
N ASN A 225 -11.29 -10.92 31.66
CA ASN A 225 -11.84 -11.95 32.53
C ASN A 225 -13.23 -12.42 32.10
N SER A 226 -13.79 -11.84 31.03
CA SER A 226 -15.11 -12.17 30.49
C SER A 226 -15.07 -13.38 29.55
N ASN A 227 -16.20 -14.07 29.41
CA ASN A 227 -16.33 -15.12 28.40
C ASN A 227 -16.46 -14.53 26.98
N SER A 228 -16.28 -15.37 25.96
CA SER A 228 -16.32 -14.93 24.55
C SER A 228 -17.63 -14.26 24.13
N ARG A 229 -18.78 -14.68 24.69
CA ARG A 229 -20.08 -14.09 24.37
C ARG A 229 -20.20 -12.67 24.91
N ASP A 230 -19.69 -12.42 26.11
CA ASP A 230 -19.70 -11.09 26.72
C ASP A 230 -18.66 -10.17 26.05
N GLN A 231 -17.52 -10.70 25.61
CA GLN A 231 -16.56 -9.95 24.77
C GLN A 231 -17.18 -9.54 23.43
N GLU A 232 -17.83 -10.49 22.74
CA GLU A 232 -18.59 -10.23 21.51
C GLU A 232 -19.72 -9.21 21.74
N PHE A 233 -20.37 -9.22 22.91
CA PHE A 233 -21.39 -8.22 23.25
C PHE A 233 -20.80 -6.81 23.30
N ILE A 234 -19.63 -6.62 23.90
CA ILE A 234 -18.94 -5.31 23.94
C ILE A 234 -18.54 -4.86 22.54
N GLN A 235 -18.03 -5.77 21.70
CA GLN A 235 -17.73 -5.48 20.30
C GLN A 235 -19.00 -5.05 19.53
N ASN A 236 -20.11 -5.77 19.68
CA ASN A 236 -21.39 -5.43 19.08
C ASN A 236 -21.93 -4.07 19.58
N LEU A 237 -21.68 -3.72 20.85
CA LEU A 237 -22.05 -2.41 21.39
C LEU A 237 -21.20 -1.28 20.79
N ALA A 238 -19.90 -1.51 20.59
CA ALA A 238 -19.03 -0.57 19.88
C ALA A 238 -19.54 -0.33 18.46
N LEU A 239 -19.84 -1.41 17.72
CA LEU A 239 -20.40 -1.34 16.37
C LEU A 239 -21.74 -0.59 16.34
N PHE A 240 -22.65 -0.89 17.28
CA PHE A 240 -23.93 -0.19 17.39
C PHE A 240 -23.76 1.32 17.55
N LEU A 241 -22.96 1.75 18.53
CA LEU A 241 -22.75 3.17 18.83
C LEU A 241 -22.03 3.88 17.67
N CYS A 242 -20.95 3.29 17.15
CA CYS A 242 -20.17 3.86 16.05
C CYS A 242 -20.99 3.96 14.76
N ASN A 243 -21.80 2.94 14.43
CA ASN A 243 -22.61 2.95 13.22
C ASN A 243 -23.76 3.96 13.33
N PHE A 244 -24.49 3.95 14.46
CA PHE A 244 -25.59 4.87 14.70
C PHE A 244 -25.11 6.33 14.69
N PHE A 245 -24.05 6.67 15.43
CA PHE A 245 -23.48 8.02 15.38
C PHE A 245 -22.89 8.33 14.01
N GLY A 246 -22.25 7.37 13.36
CA GLY A 246 -21.72 7.53 12.01
C GLY A 246 -22.77 8.03 11.02
N MET A 247 -24.03 7.61 11.15
CA MET A 247 -25.12 7.99 10.25
C MET A 247 -26.02 9.11 10.79
N HIS A 248 -26.29 9.15 12.09
CA HIS A 248 -27.39 9.93 12.68
C HIS A 248 -26.97 10.81 13.87
N LEU A 249 -25.67 11.14 14.02
CA LEU A 249 -25.16 11.95 15.14
C LEU A 249 -25.96 13.25 15.38
N ASN A 250 -26.32 13.96 14.31
CA ASN A 250 -27.04 15.22 14.37
C ASN A 250 -28.40 15.11 15.07
N LEU A 251 -29.06 13.95 15.01
CA LEU A 251 -30.34 13.74 15.70
C LEU A 251 -30.16 13.80 17.21
N ILE A 252 -29.12 13.14 17.73
CA ILE A 252 -28.82 13.08 19.16
C ILE A 252 -28.21 14.40 19.65
N GLU A 253 -27.39 15.07 18.84
CA GLU A 253 -26.83 16.39 19.15
C GLU A 253 -27.87 17.48 19.37
N ASN A 254 -29.03 17.35 18.72
CA ASN A 254 -30.11 18.33 18.74
C ASN A 254 -31.18 17.99 19.78
N LEU A 255 -31.05 16.87 20.50
CA LEU A 255 -31.95 16.56 21.60
C LEU A 255 -31.84 17.60 22.72
N PRO A 256 -32.96 17.96 23.36
CA PRO A 256 -32.94 18.83 24.53
C PRO A 256 -32.24 18.15 25.71
N ASN A 257 -32.41 16.83 25.85
CA ASN A 257 -31.64 16.04 26.81
C ASN A 257 -30.29 15.65 26.22
N ARG A 258 -29.25 16.35 26.63
CA ARG A 258 -27.88 16.10 26.15
C ARG A 258 -27.24 14.85 26.76
N ASP A 259 -27.82 14.29 27.81
CA ASP A 259 -27.25 13.15 28.53
C ASP A 259 -27.07 11.94 27.62
N PHE A 260 -27.99 11.66 26.69
CA PHE A 260 -27.85 10.53 25.77
C PHE A 260 -26.65 10.67 24.83
N LEU A 261 -26.33 11.90 24.40
CA LEU A 261 -25.13 12.16 23.61
C LEU A 261 -23.90 11.84 24.45
N THR A 262 -23.79 12.46 25.62
CA THR A 262 -22.63 12.34 26.50
C THR A 262 -22.44 10.91 27.01
N HIS A 263 -23.49 10.23 27.46
CA HIS A 263 -23.43 8.85 27.94
C HIS A 263 -23.07 7.87 26.83
N GLY A 264 -23.62 8.02 25.63
CA GLY A 264 -23.26 7.18 24.48
C GLY A 264 -21.77 7.30 24.15
N HIS A 265 -21.23 8.52 24.17
CA HIS A 265 -19.81 8.77 23.97
C HIS A 265 -18.94 8.29 25.14
N TYR A 266 -19.44 8.35 26.38
CA TYR A 266 -18.71 7.77 27.52
C TYR A 266 -18.63 6.25 27.46
N TYR A 267 -19.66 5.55 27.00
CA TYR A 267 -19.50 4.12 26.69
C TYR A 267 -18.40 3.90 25.65
N LEU A 268 -18.37 4.68 24.57
CA LEU A 268 -17.30 4.58 23.58
C LEU A 268 -15.91 4.85 24.18
N ILE A 269 -15.76 5.83 25.08
CA ILE A 269 -14.49 6.08 25.80
C ILE A 269 -14.08 4.87 26.63
N ARG A 270 -15.00 4.30 27.42
CA ARG A 270 -14.71 3.12 28.26
C ARG A 270 -14.39 1.88 27.43
N ILE A 271 -15.08 1.69 26.31
CA ILE A 271 -14.79 0.63 25.34
C ILE A 271 -13.42 0.86 24.69
N SER A 272 -13.07 2.10 24.35
CA SER A 272 -11.78 2.46 23.75
C SER A 272 -10.57 2.21 24.67
N GLN A 273 -10.80 2.12 25.99
CA GLN A 273 -9.77 1.77 26.97
C GLN A 273 -9.45 0.27 27.01
N ILE A 274 -10.30 -0.59 26.45
CA ILE A 274 -10.09 -2.04 26.42
C ILE A 274 -8.86 -2.37 25.59
N ASP A 275 -8.03 -3.28 26.10
CA ASP A 275 -6.83 -3.76 25.42
C ASP A 275 -7.17 -4.87 24.40
N ASP A 276 -7.98 -4.50 23.41
CA ASP A 276 -8.39 -5.32 22.26
C ASP A 276 -8.22 -4.52 20.96
N ARG A 277 -7.44 -5.07 20.03
CA ARG A 277 -7.02 -4.38 18.80
C ARG A 277 -8.19 -4.15 17.83
N GLU A 278 -9.13 -5.09 17.74
CA GLU A 278 -10.26 -4.99 16.81
C GLU A 278 -11.29 -3.99 17.33
N ILE A 279 -11.62 -4.06 18.63
CA ILE A 279 -12.54 -3.11 19.27
C ILE A 279 -12.00 -1.69 19.19
N PHE A 280 -10.70 -1.50 19.48
CA PHE A 280 -10.11 -0.16 19.44
C PHE A 280 -10.14 0.43 18.02
N LYS A 281 -9.91 -0.37 16.97
CA LYS A 281 -10.02 0.10 15.58
C LYS A 281 -11.43 0.58 15.24
N ILE A 282 -12.46 -0.17 15.63
CA ILE A 282 -13.86 0.21 15.43
C ILE A 282 -14.13 1.60 16.06
N CYS A 283 -13.70 1.79 17.30
CA CYS A 283 -13.86 3.08 17.99
C CYS A 283 -13.02 4.18 17.35
N LEU A 284 -11.77 3.89 16.98
CA LEU A 284 -10.84 4.85 16.42
C LEU A 284 -11.32 5.41 15.06
N ASP A 285 -11.87 4.57 14.20
CA ASP A 285 -12.43 5.00 12.91
C ASP A 285 -13.57 6.00 13.11
N TYR A 286 -14.44 5.73 14.09
CA TYR A 286 -15.48 6.67 14.50
C TYR A 286 -14.91 7.96 15.09
N TRP A 287 -13.94 7.85 16.00
CA TRP A 287 -13.32 9.01 16.65
C TRP A 287 -12.67 9.94 15.64
N LEU A 288 -11.95 9.38 14.67
CA LEU A 288 -11.34 10.15 13.58
C LEU A 288 -12.41 10.92 12.79
N LYS A 289 -13.50 10.23 12.40
CA LYS A 289 -14.61 10.87 11.71
C LYS A 289 -15.20 12.04 12.52
N LEU A 290 -15.47 11.83 13.81
CA LEU A 290 -16.03 12.86 14.69
C LEU A 290 -15.11 14.08 14.78
N VAL A 291 -13.83 13.89 15.11
CA VAL A 291 -12.90 15.02 15.33
C VAL A 291 -12.61 15.77 14.03
N GLN A 292 -12.58 15.07 12.90
CA GLN A 292 -12.43 15.69 11.58
C GLN A 292 -13.64 16.55 11.21
N GLU A 293 -14.86 16.08 11.46
CA GLU A 293 -16.08 16.87 11.23
C GLU A 293 -16.15 18.12 12.12
N LEU A 294 -15.83 17.98 13.42
CA LEU A 294 -15.78 19.10 14.36
C LEU A 294 -14.70 20.12 13.98
N PHE A 295 -13.54 19.65 13.52
CA PHE A 295 -12.47 20.55 13.04
C PHE A 295 -12.85 21.24 11.72
N SER A 296 -13.53 20.52 10.82
CA SER A 296 -13.97 21.10 9.53
C SER A 296 -14.96 22.25 9.73
N GLU A 297 -15.81 22.19 10.75
CA GLU A 297 -16.68 23.32 11.16
C GLU A 297 -15.86 24.56 11.53
N MET A 298 -14.77 24.39 12.29
CA MET A 298 -13.85 25.49 12.63
C MET A 298 -13.14 26.07 11.40
N GLN A 299 -12.74 25.21 10.45
CA GLN A 299 -12.05 25.64 9.24
C GLN A 299 -12.94 26.47 8.29
N GLN A 300 -14.26 26.29 8.38
CA GLN A 300 -15.24 27.03 7.57
C GLN A 300 -15.59 28.41 8.13
N LEU A 301 -15.10 28.76 9.33
CA LEU A 301 -15.34 30.08 9.91
C LEU A 301 -14.66 31.18 9.05
N PRO A 302 -15.27 32.37 8.91
CA PRO A 302 -14.69 33.46 8.14
C PRO A 302 -13.32 33.86 8.67
N MET A 303 -12.27 33.71 7.85
CA MET A 303 -10.87 33.98 8.22
C MET A 303 -10.61 35.40 8.77
N THR A 304 -11.45 36.37 8.42
CA THR A 304 -11.38 37.75 8.93
C THR A 304 -11.73 37.90 10.40
N GLU A 305 -12.47 36.95 10.99
CA GLU A 305 -12.94 37.03 12.38
C GLU A 305 -12.12 36.16 13.35
N VAL A 306 -11.57 35.04 12.88
CA VAL A 306 -10.80 34.10 13.73
C VAL A 306 -9.36 34.56 13.94
N ASN A 307 -8.78 35.33 13.00
CA ASN A 307 -7.43 35.85 13.12
C ASN A 307 -7.25 37.16 12.31
N PRO A 308 -7.47 38.35 12.90
CA PRO A 308 -7.39 39.64 12.22
C PRO A 308 -6.03 39.93 11.55
N LEU A 309 -4.95 39.31 12.06
CA LEU A 309 -3.60 39.43 11.51
C LEU A 309 -3.43 38.64 10.19
N MET A 310 -4.17 37.55 10.03
CA MET A 310 -4.15 36.69 8.84
C MET A 310 -4.86 37.33 7.63
N GLY A 311 -5.86 38.19 7.90
CA GLY A 311 -6.53 38.98 6.86
C GLY A 311 -5.62 40.01 6.17
N MET A 312 -4.50 40.40 6.80
CA MET A 312 -3.53 41.34 6.23
C MET A 312 -2.29 40.67 5.60
N ALA A 313 -2.03 39.39 5.90
CA ALA A 313 -0.81 38.69 5.46
C ALA A 313 -1.00 37.78 4.24
N GLY A 314 -2.20 37.73 3.64
CA GLY A 314 -2.45 36.89 2.46
C GLY A 314 -2.37 35.39 2.78
N GLY A 315 -3.45 34.83 3.33
CA GLY A 315 -3.83 33.42 3.16
C GLY A 315 -2.74 32.36 3.30
N ILE A 316 -1.99 32.32 4.40
CA ILE A 316 -1.15 31.14 4.71
C ILE A 316 -2.07 30.04 5.26
N THR A 317 -2.58 29.19 4.37
CA THR A 317 -3.14 27.88 4.73
C THR A 317 -2.01 27.03 5.32
N GLY A 318 -2.07 26.68 6.61
CA GLY A 318 -1.03 25.87 7.29
C GLY A 318 -0.55 26.39 8.65
N ALA A 319 -1.15 27.45 9.20
CA ALA A 319 -0.81 27.91 10.56
C ALA A 319 -1.24 26.89 11.63
N GLY A 320 -0.37 26.67 12.63
CA GLY A 320 -0.62 25.76 13.75
C GLY A 320 -1.87 26.12 14.57
N ALA A 321 -2.25 25.22 15.49
CA ALA A 321 -3.51 25.25 16.22
C ALA A 321 -3.89 26.65 16.76
N PRO A 322 -5.15 27.09 16.54
CA PRO A 322 -5.63 28.38 17.03
C PRO A 322 -5.76 28.36 18.56
N SER A 323 -5.74 29.54 19.18
CA SER A 323 -6.03 29.65 20.61
C SER A 323 -7.51 29.33 20.87
N PRO A 324 -7.83 28.42 21.82
CA PRO A 324 -9.21 28.02 22.10
C PRO A 324 -10.06 29.19 22.61
N ASP A 325 -9.45 30.17 23.30
CA ASP A 325 -10.14 31.35 23.84
C ASP A 325 -10.81 32.21 22.77
N MET A 326 -10.24 32.24 21.55
CA MET A 326 -10.81 32.98 20.42
C MET A 326 -12.09 32.33 19.90
N LEU A 327 -12.24 31.01 20.09
CA LEU A 327 -13.36 30.22 19.58
C LEU A 327 -14.50 30.08 20.58
N ASN A 328 -14.28 30.35 21.86
CA ASN A 328 -15.28 30.22 22.92
C ASN A 328 -16.54 31.09 22.71
N ASN A 329 -16.41 32.18 21.96
CA ASN A 329 -17.54 33.08 21.64
C ASN A 329 -18.41 32.59 20.48
N TYR A 330 -18.00 31.53 19.77
CA TYR A 330 -18.74 30.95 18.65
C TYR A 330 -19.63 29.78 19.11
N PRO A 331 -20.86 29.64 18.57
CA PRO A 331 -21.74 28.52 18.90
C PRO A 331 -21.37 27.24 18.14
N LEU A 332 -20.17 26.72 18.37
CA LEU A 332 -19.62 25.53 17.69
C LEU A 332 -20.13 24.21 18.27
N ARG A 333 -20.24 23.17 17.43
CA ARG A 333 -20.60 21.80 17.88
C ARG A 333 -19.58 21.26 18.86
N LYS A 334 -18.28 21.58 18.71
CA LYS A 334 -17.21 21.09 19.60
C LYS A 334 -17.51 21.34 21.09
N HIS A 335 -18.17 22.45 21.41
CA HIS A 335 -18.48 22.83 22.80
C HIS A 335 -19.45 21.84 23.48
N LYS A 336 -20.27 21.13 22.69
CA LYS A 336 -21.14 20.06 23.20
C LYS A 336 -20.35 18.83 23.70
N TYR A 337 -19.09 18.70 23.30
CA TYR A 337 -18.24 17.54 23.52
C TYR A 337 -17.01 17.81 24.39
N ASN A 338 -16.87 19.00 24.99
CA ASN A 338 -15.63 19.41 25.68
C ASN A 338 -15.10 18.34 26.66
N GLU A 339 -15.96 17.81 27.54
CA GLU A 339 -15.56 16.78 28.51
C GLU A 339 -15.20 15.45 27.84
N VAL A 340 -15.96 15.05 26.81
CA VAL A 340 -15.69 13.83 26.02
C VAL A 340 -14.35 13.95 25.30
N LEU A 341 -14.07 15.09 24.66
CA LEU A 341 -12.83 15.32 23.91
C LEU A 341 -11.60 15.36 24.81
N SER A 342 -11.71 15.90 26.03
CA SER A 342 -10.61 15.88 27.01
C SER A 342 -10.28 14.45 27.47
N ASN A 343 -11.30 13.63 27.75
CA ASN A 343 -11.11 12.21 28.04
C ASN A 343 -10.55 11.45 26.82
N LEU A 344 -11.00 11.79 25.61
CA LEU A 344 -10.53 11.17 24.37
C LEU A 344 -9.04 11.46 24.13
N ARG A 345 -8.55 12.68 24.39
CA ARG A 345 -7.11 13.00 24.33
C ARG A 345 -6.30 12.07 25.21
N THR A 346 -6.76 11.86 26.45
CA THR A 346 -6.11 10.95 27.40
C THR A 346 -6.06 9.52 26.87
N VAL A 347 -7.18 9.01 26.32
CA VAL A 347 -7.24 7.67 25.71
C VAL A 347 -6.32 7.56 24.51
N MET A 348 -6.31 8.54 23.60
CA MET A 348 -5.46 8.52 22.40
C MET A 348 -3.97 8.54 22.75
N ILE A 349 -3.59 9.25 23.82
CA ILE A 349 -2.21 9.24 24.34
C ILE A 349 -1.87 7.87 24.94
N GLU A 350 -2.76 7.28 25.73
CA GLU A 350 -2.53 5.98 26.39
C GLU A 350 -2.55 4.79 25.43
N LYS A 351 -3.31 4.89 24.33
CA LYS A 351 -3.42 3.85 23.30
C LYS A 351 -2.42 4.06 22.15
N MET A 352 -1.54 5.04 22.28
CA MET A 352 -0.56 5.34 21.24
C MET A 352 0.34 4.14 20.97
N VAL A 353 0.50 3.79 19.69
CA VAL A 353 1.32 2.65 19.28
C VAL A 353 2.69 3.10 18.81
N ARG A 354 3.64 2.16 18.80
CA ARG A 354 5.03 2.42 18.44
C ARG A 354 5.17 3.03 17.04
N PRO A 355 5.80 4.21 16.89
CA PRO A 355 6.14 4.79 15.60
C PRO A 355 7.18 3.95 14.84
N GLU A 356 7.19 4.04 13.52
CA GLU A 356 8.14 3.30 12.67
C GLU A 356 9.61 3.71 12.88
N GLU A 357 9.84 4.86 13.49
CA GLU A 357 11.15 5.41 13.79
C GLU A 357 11.77 4.81 15.07
N VAL A 358 10.97 4.14 15.91
CA VAL A 358 11.43 3.53 17.17
C VAL A 358 11.78 2.07 16.92
N LEU A 359 13.06 1.74 16.99
CA LEU A 359 13.60 0.43 16.58
C LEU A 359 13.79 -0.56 17.75
N ILE A 360 13.45 -0.16 18.97
CA ILE A 360 13.56 -1.01 20.16
C ILE A 360 12.18 -1.34 20.72
N VAL A 361 12.05 -2.52 21.32
CA VAL A 361 10.82 -3.03 21.93
C VAL A 361 11.14 -3.87 23.15
N GLU A 362 10.21 -3.91 24.09
CA GLU A 362 10.22 -4.89 25.17
C GLU A 362 9.67 -6.21 24.64
N ASN A 363 10.45 -7.29 24.72
CA ASN A 363 9.99 -8.64 24.35
C ASN A 363 9.14 -9.27 25.47
N ASP A 364 8.57 -10.44 25.21
CA ASP A 364 7.74 -11.17 26.18
C ASP A 364 8.47 -11.55 27.48
N GLU A 365 9.81 -11.53 27.46
CA GLU A 365 10.67 -11.81 28.62
C GLU A 365 11.02 -10.55 29.42
N GLY A 366 10.58 -9.36 28.98
CA GLY A 366 10.85 -8.07 29.63
C GLY A 366 12.21 -7.47 29.29
N GLU A 367 12.87 -7.93 28.22
CA GLU A 367 14.15 -7.41 27.74
C GLU A 367 13.95 -6.42 26.59
N ILE A 368 14.78 -5.38 26.55
CA ILE A 368 14.79 -4.43 25.44
C ILE A 368 15.60 -5.02 24.29
N VAL A 369 14.95 -5.22 23.15
CA VAL A 369 15.53 -5.82 21.95
C VAL A 369 15.30 -4.94 20.72
N ARG A 370 16.12 -5.14 19.69
CA ARG A 370 15.96 -4.48 18.38
C ARG A 370 14.94 -5.24 17.53
N GLU A 371 14.00 -4.53 16.92
CA GLU A 371 13.02 -5.12 15.99
C GLU A 371 13.07 -4.42 14.62
N PHE A 372 13.24 -5.21 13.56
CA PHE A 372 13.31 -4.71 12.18
C PHE A 372 12.00 -4.85 11.40
N VAL A 373 11.08 -5.71 11.87
CA VAL A 373 9.89 -6.08 11.10
C VAL A 373 8.82 -5.02 11.31
N LYS A 374 8.47 -4.31 10.23
CA LYS A 374 7.35 -3.38 10.24
C LYS A 374 6.05 -4.16 10.00
N GLU A 375 5.24 -4.31 11.04
CA GLU A 375 3.86 -4.78 10.88
C GLU A 375 3.02 -3.70 10.18
N SER A 376 2.58 -3.99 8.95
CA SER A 376 1.80 -3.04 8.12
C SER A 376 0.54 -2.54 8.83
N ASP A 377 -0.15 -3.42 9.54
CA ASP A 377 -1.36 -3.09 10.29
C ASP A 377 -1.07 -2.15 11.49
N THR A 378 0.08 -2.30 12.14
CA THR A 378 0.49 -1.44 13.26
C THR A 378 0.90 -0.05 12.76
N VAL A 379 1.51 0.02 11.57
CA VAL A 379 1.82 1.30 10.90
C VAL A 379 0.54 2.04 10.51
N GLN A 380 -0.48 1.35 10.02
CA GLN A 380 -1.77 1.98 9.70
C GLN A 380 -2.48 2.46 10.97
N LEU A 381 -2.48 1.65 12.03
CA LEU A 381 -3.03 2.03 13.33
C LEU A 381 -2.35 3.29 13.88
N TYR A 382 -1.01 3.36 13.84
CA TYR A 382 -0.25 4.56 14.22
C TYR A 382 -0.71 5.80 13.44
N LYS A 383 -0.86 5.69 12.11
CA LYS A 383 -1.29 6.81 11.26
C LYS A 383 -2.67 7.34 11.68
N THR A 384 -3.63 6.45 11.90
CA THR A 384 -4.99 6.82 12.30
C THR A 384 -5.04 7.45 13.69
N ILE A 385 -4.30 6.91 14.69
CA ILE A 385 -4.22 7.52 16.04
C ILE A 385 -3.56 8.89 15.96
N ARG A 386 -2.43 9.01 15.24
CA ARG A 386 -1.75 10.29 15.04
C ARG A 386 -2.67 11.33 14.43
N GLU A 387 -3.41 10.98 13.40
CA GLU A 387 -4.36 11.88 12.75
C GLU A 387 -5.46 12.34 13.71
N CYS A 388 -6.05 11.42 14.48
CA CYS A 388 -7.03 11.76 15.51
C CYS A 388 -6.45 12.71 16.57
N LEU A 389 -5.23 12.42 17.05
CA LEU A 389 -4.55 13.23 18.06
C LEU A 389 -4.18 14.63 17.54
N VAL A 390 -3.78 14.76 16.28
CA VAL A 390 -3.53 16.05 15.63
C VAL A 390 -4.81 16.88 15.58
N TYR A 391 -5.94 16.30 15.17
CA TYR A 391 -7.22 17.00 15.19
C TYR A 391 -7.63 17.41 16.60
N LEU A 392 -7.50 16.52 17.59
CA LEU A 392 -7.76 16.85 18.99
C LEU A 392 -6.90 18.01 19.51
N THR A 393 -5.64 18.08 19.06
CA THR A 393 -4.73 19.19 19.38
C THR A 393 -5.17 20.49 18.74
N HIS A 394 -5.73 20.47 17.53
CA HIS A 394 -6.30 21.67 16.91
C HIS A 394 -7.62 22.13 17.56
N LEU A 395 -8.43 21.18 18.04
CA LEU A 395 -9.70 21.48 18.72
C LEU A 395 -9.49 22.17 20.08
N ASP A 396 -8.39 21.84 20.77
CA ASP A 396 -7.92 22.52 21.98
C ASP A 396 -6.45 22.18 22.26
N VAL A 397 -5.55 23.11 21.90
CA VAL A 397 -4.11 22.92 22.08
C VAL A 397 -3.69 23.04 23.55
N VAL A 398 -4.42 23.82 24.34
CA VAL A 398 -4.10 24.07 25.75
C VAL A 398 -4.40 22.84 26.58
N ASP A 399 -5.55 22.20 26.36
CA ASP A 399 -5.88 20.94 27.02
C ASP A 399 -4.88 19.83 26.66
N THR A 400 -4.49 19.70 25.39
CA THR A 400 -3.46 18.73 24.98
C THR A 400 -2.11 19.01 25.66
N GLU A 401 -1.64 20.26 25.68
CA GLU A 401 -0.39 20.67 26.33
C GLU A 401 -0.43 20.34 27.83
N ASN A 402 -1.54 20.64 28.51
CA ASN A 402 -1.71 20.38 29.94
C ASN A 402 -1.67 18.88 30.25
N ILE A 403 -2.42 18.06 29.51
CA ILE A 403 -2.47 16.60 29.72
C ILE A 403 -1.08 15.98 29.52
N MET A 404 -0.38 16.35 28.43
CA MET A 404 0.95 15.82 28.15
C MET A 404 1.99 16.27 29.19
N THR A 405 1.93 17.54 29.61
CA THR A 405 2.84 18.09 30.63
C THR A 405 2.61 17.45 32.00
N GLU A 406 1.35 17.25 32.40
CA GLU A 406 1.01 16.58 33.65
C GLU A 406 1.48 15.11 33.64
N LYS A 407 1.21 14.37 32.56
CA LYS A 407 1.69 12.99 32.43
C LYS A 407 3.21 12.91 32.46
N LEU A 408 3.91 13.86 31.82
CA LEU A 408 5.37 13.93 31.87
C LEU A 408 5.89 14.18 33.29
N ALA A 409 5.27 15.11 34.03
CA ALA A 409 5.63 15.37 35.43
C ALA A 409 5.50 14.09 36.29
N ARG A 410 4.44 13.30 36.09
CA ARG A 410 4.23 12.01 36.78
C ARG A 410 5.25 10.92 36.38
N GLN A 411 5.86 11.01 35.19
CA GLN A 411 6.98 10.14 34.82
C GLN A 411 8.28 10.56 35.52
N VAL A 412 8.51 11.87 35.68
CA VAL A 412 9.71 12.44 36.29
C VAL A 412 9.73 12.27 37.80
N ASP A 413 8.59 12.54 38.48
CA ASP A 413 8.48 12.36 39.93
C ASP A 413 8.43 10.88 40.37
N GLY A 414 8.16 9.99 39.41
CA GLY A 414 8.13 8.54 39.59
C GLY A 414 6.80 7.95 40.02
N SER A 415 5.74 8.75 40.18
CA SER A 415 4.41 8.29 40.60
C SER A 415 3.75 7.34 39.60
N GLU A 416 3.96 7.55 38.30
CA GLU A 416 3.40 6.71 37.22
C GLU A 416 4.48 6.15 36.29
N TRP A 417 5.74 6.11 36.73
CA TRP A 417 6.85 5.63 35.92
C TRP A 417 6.68 4.18 35.50
N SER A 418 6.61 3.94 34.19
CA SER A 418 6.79 2.63 33.55
C SER A 418 7.32 2.84 32.13
N TRP A 419 7.98 1.82 31.55
CA TRP A 419 8.43 1.90 30.16
C TRP A 419 7.25 2.16 29.22
N HIS A 420 6.15 1.43 29.42
CA HIS A 420 4.92 1.63 28.65
C HIS A 420 4.41 3.07 28.71
N ASN A 421 4.20 3.63 29.92
CA ASN A 421 3.65 4.97 30.07
C ASN A 421 4.57 6.05 29.49
N CYS A 422 5.88 5.92 29.69
CA CYS A 422 6.85 6.86 29.12
C CYS A 422 6.88 6.78 27.59
N ASN A 423 6.84 5.56 27.03
CA ASN A 423 6.82 5.34 25.58
C ASN A 423 5.58 5.94 24.93
N VAL A 424 4.38 5.56 25.36
CA VAL A 424 3.13 6.03 24.72
C VAL A 424 3.00 7.55 24.80
N LEU A 425 3.43 8.16 25.92
CA LEU A 425 3.49 9.62 26.06
C LEU A 425 4.47 10.24 25.05
N CYS A 426 5.71 9.76 24.98
CA CYS A 426 6.71 10.34 24.08
C CYS A 426 6.36 10.12 22.60
N TRP A 427 5.73 9.00 22.27
CA TRP A 427 5.21 8.71 20.92
C TRP A 427 4.09 9.68 20.55
N ALA A 428 3.18 9.97 21.48
CA ALA A 428 2.13 10.96 21.31
C ALA A 428 2.71 12.38 21.12
N ILE A 429 3.69 12.76 21.95
CA ILE A 429 4.39 14.06 21.85
C ILE A 429 5.07 14.23 20.49
N GLY A 430 5.83 13.24 20.02
CA GLY A 430 6.47 13.33 18.70
C GLY A 430 5.48 13.34 17.53
N SER A 431 4.32 12.72 17.70
CA SER A 431 3.32 12.58 16.62
C SER A 431 2.52 13.84 16.31
N ILE A 432 2.45 14.79 17.27
CA ILE A 432 1.76 16.08 17.10
C ILE A 432 2.67 17.20 16.58
N SER A 433 3.88 16.88 16.12
CA SER A 433 4.80 17.87 15.53
C SER A 433 4.12 18.66 14.41
N LEU A 434 4.39 19.97 14.36
CA LEU A 434 3.75 20.96 13.45
C LEU A 434 2.27 21.23 13.70
N ALA A 435 1.60 20.53 14.63
CA ALA A 435 0.22 20.85 15.00
C ALA A 435 0.13 22.12 15.86
N MET A 436 1.19 22.43 16.62
CA MET A 436 1.28 23.66 17.42
C MET A 436 1.87 24.82 16.60
N ASN A 437 1.50 26.05 16.94
CA ASN A 437 2.23 27.23 16.47
C ASN A 437 3.64 27.27 17.09
N GLU A 438 4.57 28.00 16.46
CA GLU A 438 5.99 27.98 16.83
C GLU A 438 6.26 28.42 18.28
N ASP A 439 5.55 29.44 18.78
CA ASP A 439 5.74 29.94 20.15
C ASP A 439 5.27 28.92 21.20
N THR A 440 4.14 28.27 20.97
CA THR A 440 3.60 27.24 21.86
C THR A 440 4.47 25.99 21.81
N GLU A 441 4.82 25.53 20.61
CA GLU A 441 5.72 24.41 20.39
C GLU A 441 7.07 24.61 21.09
N LYS A 442 7.66 25.81 20.97
CA LYS A 442 8.92 26.15 21.64
C LYS A 442 8.84 26.02 23.15
N ARG A 443 7.82 26.62 23.79
CA ARG A 443 7.65 26.56 25.26
C ARG A 443 7.45 25.11 25.73
N PHE A 444 6.62 24.36 25.00
CA PHE A 444 6.36 22.97 25.28
C PHE A 444 7.63 22.12 25.16
N LEU A 445 8.35 22.20 24.04
CA LEU A 445 9.55 21.41 23.78
C LEU A 445 10.72 21.73 24.71
N VAL A 446 10.89 22.99 25.12
CA VAL A 446 11.91 23.34 26.11
C VAL A 446 11.68 22.60 27.42
N THR A 447 10.42 22.42 27.83
CA THR A 447 10.07 21.67 29.04
C THR A 447 10.30 20.17 28.82
N VAL A 448 9.73 19.62 27.74
CA VAL A 448 9.85 18.19 27.40
C VAL A 448 11.30 17.73 27.30
N ILE A 449 12.13 18.44 26.54
CA ILE A 449 13.53 18.03 26.31
C ILE A 449 14.34 18.12 27.60
N LYS A 450 14.14 19.15 28.43
CA LYS A 450 14.84 19.28 29.71
C LYS A 450 14.47 18.15 30.66
N ASP A 451 13.19 17.86 30.79
CA ASP A 451 12.69 16.83 31.70
C ASP A 451 13.15 15.44 31.27
N LEU A 452 13.11 15.13 29.96
CA LEU A 452 13.61 13.85 29.45
C LEU A 452 15.13 13.71 29.57
N LEU A 453 15.90 14.77 29.33
CA LEU A 453 17.35 14.76 29.57
C LEU A 453 17.66 14.52 31.06
N GLY A 454 16.93 15.19 31.96
CA GLY A 454 17.02 14.94 33.40
C GLY A 454 16.67 13.49 33.75
N LEU A 455 15.61 12.94 33.15
CA LEU A 455 15.18 11.56 33.34
C LEU A 455 16.25 10.55 32.88
N THR A 456 16.95 10.86 31.78
CA THR A 456 18.07 10.05 31.26
C THR A 456 19.23 9.97 32.26
N GLU A 457 19.48 11.05 32.99
CA GLU A 457 20.52 11.10 34.02
C GLU A 457 20.07 10.43 35.33
N MET A 458 18.79 10.55 35.68
CA MET A 458 18.21 10.00 36.91
C MET A 458 18.02 8.48 36.86
N LYS A 459 17.53 7.94 35.74
CA LYS A 459 17.23 6.51 35.60
C LYS A 459 18.52 5.72 35.36
N ARG A 460 18.69 4.65 36.13
CA ARG A 460 19.86 3.75 36.07
C ARG A 460 19.51 2.43 35.40
N GLY A 461 20.51 1.75 34.85
CA GLY A 461 20.34 0.48 34.14
C GLY A 461 20.26 0.67 32.62
N LYS A 462 20.74 -0.33 31.89
CA LYS A 462 20.86 -0.29 30.43
C LYS A 462 19.49 -0.11 29.76
N ASP A 463 18.50 -0.87 30.21
CA ASP A 463 17.16 -0.88 29.61
C ASP A 463 16.43 0.44 29.84
N ASN A 464 16.46 0.95 31.08
CA ASN A 464 15.89 2.27 31.40
C ASN A 464 16.52 3.38 30.56
N LYS A 465 17.85 3.38 30.39
CA LYS A 465 18.54 4.36 29.55
C LYS A 465 18.17 4.22 28.09
N ALA A 466 18.09 2.99 27.58
CA ALA A 466 17.69 2.71 26.19
C ALA A 466 16.28 3.25 25.91
N VAL A 467 15.32 3.01 26.81
CA VAL A 467 13.93 3.49 26.69
C VAL A 467 13.84 5.02 26.71
N VAL A 468 14.54 5.70 27.63
CA VAL A 468 14.49 7.17 27.66
C VAL A 468 15.22 7.76 26.45
N ALA A 469 16.37 7.19 26.06
CA ALA A 469 17.11 7.63 24.88
C ALA A 469 16.30 7.46 23.59
N SER A 470 15.61 6.34 23.39
CA SER A 470 14.76 6.13 22.22
C SER A 470 13.64 7.17 22.11
N ASN A 471 13.04 7.51 23.24
CA ASN A 471 11.97 8.52 23.31
C ASN A 471 12.47 9.93 23.00
N ILE A 472 13.63 10.32 23.53
CA ILE A 472 14.26 11.61 23.20
C ILE A 472 14.60 11.67 21.71
N MET A 473 15.27 10.63 21.19
CA MET A 473 15.69 10.54 19.79
C MET A 473 14.50 10.63 18.84
N TYR A 474 13.41 9.94 19.16
CA TYR A 474 12.17 10.04 18.39
C TYR A 474 11.62 11.48 18.39
N ILE A 475 11.45 12.11 19.55
CA ILE A 475 10.91 13.47 19.65
C ILE A 475 11.80 14.44 18.86
N VAL A 476 13.10 14.53 19.14
CA VAL A 476 13.97 15.50 18.46
C VAL A 476 14.06 15.29 16.95
N GLY A 477 13.93 14.04 16.49
CA GLY A 477 13.85 13.71 15.06
C GLY A 477 12.56 14.19 14.38
N GLN A 478 11.48 14.37 15.14
CA GLN A 478 10.20 14.90 14.63
C GLN A 478 10.09 16.42 14.71
N TYR A 479 11.00 17.15 15.37
CA TYR A 479 10.90 18.61 15.55
C TYR A 479 12.05 19.40 14.89
N PRO A 480 12.28 19.27 13.56
CA PRO A 480 13.35 19.99 12.88
C PRO A 480 13.15 21.52 12.89
N ARG A 481 11.89 22.01 12.84
CA ARG A 481 11.56 23.44 12.91
C ARG A 481 12.13 24.10 14.17
N PHE A 482 11.89 23.49 15.32
CA PHE A 482 12.45 23.92 16.61
C PHE A 482 13.99 23.90 16.60
N LEU A 483 14.61 22.85 16.06
CA LEU A 483 16.07 22.73 16.01
C LEU A 483 16.71 23.79 15.09
N LYS A 484 16.10 24.13 13.95
CA LYS A 484 16.54 25.21 13.04
C LYS A 484 16.60 26.56 13.79
N ALA A 485 15.58 26.89 14.59
CA ALA A 485 15.50 28.15 15.34
C ALA A 485 16.41 28.19 16.59
N HIS A 486 16.91 27.04 17.07
CA HIS A 486 17.58 26.93 18.36
C HIS A 486 18.90 26.15 18.28
N TRP A 487 19.93 26.78 17.70
CA TRP A 487 21.27 26.20 17.50
C TRP A 487 21.85 25.47 18.73
N LYS A 488 21.76 26.06 19.93
CA LYS A 488 22.30 25.44 21.16
C LYS A 488 21.65 24.09 21.45
N PHE A 489 20.34 23.96 21.21
CA PHE A 489 19.64 22.69 21.35
C PHE A 489 20.06 21.72 20.25
N LEU A 490 20.14 22.17 18.99
CA LEU A 490 20.62 21.34 17.89
C LEU A 490 22.01 20.75 18.17
N LYS A 491 23.00 21.58 18.55
CA LYS A 491 24.35 21.10 18.89
C LYS A 491 24.34 20.13 20.08
N THR A 492 23.57 20.44 21.13
CA THR A 492 23.45 19.57 22.32
C THR A 492 22.86 18.21 21.98
N VAL A 493 21.77 18.19 21.21
CA VAL A 493 21.11 16.95 20.77
C VAL A 493 22.06 16.12 19.91
N VAL A 494 22.73 16.72 18.92
CA VAL A 494 23.66 15.99 18.04
C VAL A 494 24.82 15.38 18.84
N ASN A 495 25.39 16.12 19.80
CA ASN A 495 26.41 15.56 20.68
C ASN A 495 25.88 14.40 21.53
N LYS A 496 24.61 14.46 21.96
CA LYS A 496 23.96 13.35 22.67
C LYS A 496 23.71 12.14 21.78
N LEU A 497 23.40 12.34 20.50
CA LEU A 497 23.36 11.25 19.52
C LEU A 497 24.72 10.58 19.38
N PHE A 498 25.82 11.34 19.35
CA PHE A 498 27.16 10.76 19.33
C PHE A 498 27.47 9.98 20.61
N GLU A 499 27.02 10.42 21.78
CA GLU A 499 27.12 9.61 23.00
C GLU A 499 26.31 8.31 22.89
N PHE A 500 25.10 8.34 22.34
CA PHE A 500 24.28 7.15 22.12
C PHE A 500 24.85 6.18 21.09
N MET A 501 25.68 6.66 20.15
CA MET A 501 26.44 5.79 19.23
C MET A 501 27.47 4.92 19.96
N HIS A 502 27.88 5.29 21.18
CA HIS A 502 28.77 4.51 22.05
C HIS A 502 28.03 3.59 23.04
N GLU A 503 26.69 3.56 23.01
CA GLU A 503 25.93 2.67 23.88
C GLU A 503 26.03 1.22 23.44
N SER A 504 26.09 0.30 24.40
CA SER A 504 26.25 -1.14 24.15
C SER A 504 25.01 -1.84 23.58
N HIS A 505 23.91 -1.12 23.36
CA HIS A 505 22.68 -1.67 22.81
C HIS A 505 22.59 -1.32 21.32
N GLU A 506 22.64 -2.32 20.45
CA GLU A 506 22.68 -2.12 18.99
C GLU A 506 21.50 -1.26 18.49
N GLY A 507 20.27 -1.55 18.93
CA GLY A 507 19.10 -0.77 18.54
C GLY A 507 19.14 0.71 18.96
N VAL A 508 19.91 1.07 20.01
CA VAL A 508 20.10 2.48 20.41
C VAL A 508 21.08 3.16 19.45
N GLN A 509 22.16 2.47 19.05
CA GLN A 509 23.10 2.96 18.06
C GLN A 509 22.43 3.18 16.69
N ASP A 510 21.56 2.26 16.25
CA ASP A 510 20.80 2.43 15.01
C ASP A 510 19.86 3.63 15.07
N MET A 511 19.10 3.76 16.17
CA MET A 511 18.23 4.92 16.37
C MET A 511 19.03 6.23 16.41
N ALA A 512 20.24 6.22 16.97
CA ALA A 512 21.11 7.40 16.98
C ALA A 512 21.56 7.79 15.57
N CYS A 513 21.99 6.83 14.75
CA CYS A 513 22.35 7.05 13.35
C CYS A 513 21.15 7.50 12.50
N ASP A 514 19.99 6.86 12.65
CA ASP A 514 18.74 7.17 11.94
C ASP A 514 18.18 8.55 12.32
N THR A 515 18.31 8.94 13.59
CA THR A 515 17.93 10.28 14.05
C THR A 515 18.93 11.31 13.54
N PHE A 516 20.24 10.99 13.55
CA PHE A 516 21.27 11.88 13.06
C PHE A 516 21.11 12.19 11.57
N ILE A 517 20.85 11.18 10.72
CA ILE A 517 20.61 11.41 9.28
C ILE A 517 19.33 12.22 9.03
N LYS A 518 18.26 12.01 9.80
CA LYS A 518 17.02 12.82 9.70
C LYS A 518 17.29 14.29 10.00
N ILE A 519 17.99 14.57 11.11
CA ILE A 519 18.38 15.93 11.50
C ILE A 519 19.35 16.52 10.46
N ALA A 520 20.34 15.76 10.01
CA ALA A 520 21.30 16.21 9.02
C ALA A 520 20.60 16.61 7.71
N ARG A 521 19.65 15.80 7.23
CA ARG A 521 18.87 16.10 6.02
C ARG A 521 18.06 17.39 6.15
N GLN A 522 17.34 17.55 7.27
CA GLN A 522 16.42 18.67 7.51
C GLN A 522 17.10 19.97 7.96
N CYS A 523 18.25 19.86 8.63
CA CYS A 523 18.97 21.00 9.22
C CYS A 523 20.34 21.24 8.55
N ARG A 524 20.67 20.57 7.43
CA ARG A 524 21.97 20.59 6.72
C ARG A 524 22.65 21.95 6.64
N ARG A 525 21.91 23.02 6.32
CA ARG A 525 22.45 24.39 6.19
C ARG A 525 23.07 24.92 7.49
N HIS A 526 22.54 24.52 8.64
CA HIS A 526 23.02 24.98 9.95
C HIS A 526 24.39 24.37 10.32
N PHE A 527 24.73 23.20 9.77
CA PHE A 527 26.01 22.53 10.01
C PHE A 527 27.18 23.17 9.25
N VAL A 528 26.90 23.75 8.07
CA VAL A 528 27.91 24.41 7.23
C VAL A 528 28.02 25.92 7.48
N ALA A 529 26.99 26.54 8.05
CA ALA A 529 27.02 27.94 8.45
C ALA A 529 27.86 28.14 9.73
N LEU A 530 28.58 29.26 9.81
CA LEU A 530 29.23 29.68 11.05
C LEU A 530 28.16 30.25 12.01
N GLN A 531 27.98 29.59 13.14
CA GLN A 531 26.96 29.95 14.13
C GLN A 531 27.49 31.02 15.09
N PRO A 532 26.67 31.97 15.60
CA PRO A 532 27.15 33.13 16.34
C PRO A 532 27.96 32.83 17.63
N SER A 533 27.81 31.64 18.20
CA SER A 533 28.51 31.22 19.43
C SER A 533 29.70 30.28 19.16
N GLU A 534 30.04 30.03 17.90
CA GLU A 534 31.04 29.03 17.49
C GLU A 534 32.21 29.69 16.76
N GLN A 535 33.38 29.03 16.77
CA GLN A 535 34.59 29.51 16.08
C GLN A 535 34.73 28.95 14.66
N GLU A 536 34.03 27.85 14.36
CA GLU A 536 34.05 27.18 13.07
C GLU A 536 32.69 26.55 12.78
N PRO A 537 32.36 26.24 11.50
CA PRO A 537 31.20 25.44 11.15
C PRO A 537 31.25 24.06 11.81
N PHE A 538 30.12 23.59 12.33
CA PHE A 538 30.10 22.36 13.12
C PHE A 538 30.48 21.10 12.31
N ILE A 539 30.27 21.10 10.99
CA ILE A 539 30.76 20.01 10.12
C ILE A 539 32.29 19.80 10.23
N GLU A 540 33.07 20.86 10.42
CA GLU A 540 34.54 20.79 10.57
C GLU A 540 34.94 20.13 11.90
N GLU A 541 34.12 20.31 12.94
CA GLU A 541 34.28 19.63 14.23
C GLU A 541 33.95 18.14 14.10
N ILE A 542 32.87 17.80 13.38
CA ILE A 542 32.41 16.42 13.16
C ILE A 542 33.43 15.63 12.34
N VAL A 543 33.87 16.15 11.19
CA VAL A 543 34.79 15.44 10.28
C VAL A 543 36.13 15.15 10.97
N ARG A 544 36.64 16.09 11.77
CA ARG A 544 37.88 15.93 12.54
C ARG A 544 37.79 14.86 13.61
N ASN A 545 36.64 14.74 14.26
CA ASN A 545 36.41 13.77 15.33
C ASN A 545 35.74 12.48 14.85
N MET A 546 35.56 12.30 13.54
CA MET A 546 34.75 11.23 12.97
C MET A 546 35.19 9.84 13.43
N HIS A 547 36.50 9.54 13.45
CA HIS A 547 37.00 8.24 13.92
C HIS A 547 36.63 7.97 15.38
N LYS A 548 36.61 9.00 16.22
CA LYS A 548 36.21 8.86 17.62
C LYS A 548 34.70 8.65 17.74
N ILE A 549 33.90 9.29 16.90
CA ILE A 549 32.44 9.15 16.92
C ILE A 549 31.99 7.78 16.42
N THR A 550 32.65 7.23 15.40
CA THR A 550 32.19 6.02 14.72
C THR A 550 32.87 4.72 15.17
N CYS A 551 33.74 4.76 16.19
CA CYS A 551 34.58 3.60 16.55
C CYS A 551 33.80 2.36 17.02
N ASP A 552 32.63 2.54 17.63
CA ASP A 552 31.80 1.46 18.16
C ASP A 552 30.64 1.08 17.22
N LEU A 553 30.54 1.75 16.06
CA LEU A 553 29.47 1.53 15.10
C LEU A 553 29.73 0.33 14.19
N SER A 554 28.66 -0.38 13.86
CA SER A 554 28.69 -1.39 12.79
C SER A 554 28.91 -0.74 11.42
N PRO A 555 29.41 -1.48 10.41
CA PRO A 555 29.62 -0.91 9.07
C PRO A 555 28.35 -0.28 8.48
N GLN A 556 27.18 -0.85 8.71
CA GLN A 556 25.93 -0.30 8.22
C GLN A 556 25.62 1.07 8.85
N GLN A 557 25.81 1.21 10.15
CA GLN A 557 25.65 2.47 10.87
C GLN A 557 26.67 3.52 10.42
N VAL A 558 27.91 3.09 10.14
CA VAL A 558 28.93 3.96 9.53
C VAL A 558 28.45 4.47 8.17
N HIS A 559 27.89 3.63 7.30
CA HIS A 559 27.36 4.06 6.01
C HIS A 559 26.27 5.15 6.17
N THR A 560 25.32 4.95 7.08
CA THR A 560 24.28 5.95 7.41
C THR A 560 24.88 7.25 7.93
N PHE A 561 25.93 7.18 8.75
CA PHE A 561 26.64 8.36 9.26
C PHE A 561 27.31 9.15 8.12
N TYR A 562 27.96 8.47 7.18
CA TYR A 562 28.56 9.10 6.01
C TYR A 562 27.52 9.74 5.08
N GLU A 563 26.35 9.11 4.93
CA GLU A 563 25.23 9.70 4.19
C GLU A 563 24.72 10.98 4.85
N ALA A 564 24.58 10.99 6.18
CA ALA A 564 24.21 12.18 6.96
C ALA A 564 25.20 13.34 6.74
N CYS A 565 26.50 13.05 6.84
CA CYS A 565 27.55 14.03 6.54
C CYS A 565 27.50 14.50 5.07
N GLY A 566 27.17 13.61 4.13
CA GLY A 566 27.02 13.94 2.73
C GLY A 566 25.92 14.97 2.46
N TYR A 567 24.79 14.92 3.17
CA TYR A 567 23.76 15.98 3.08
C TYR A 567 24.26 17.34 3.56
N MET A 568 25.16 17.37 4.55
CA MET A 568 25.79 18.61 5.02
C MET A 568 26.76 19.15 3.97
N VAL A 569 27.60 18.29 3.38
CA VAL A 569 28.50 18.66 2.28
C VAL A 569 27.71 19.19 1.08
N ALA A 570 26.57 18.59 0.73
CA ALA A 570 25.69 19.05 -0.34
C ALA A 570 25.15 20.47 -0.10
N ALA A 571 25.00 20.90 1.16
CA ALA A 571 24.52 22.23 1.52
C ALA A 571 25.59 23.33 1.45
N GLN A 572 26.86 22.97 1.26
CA GLN A 572 27.94 23.95 1.08
C GLN A 572 27.89 24.54 -0.34
N GLY A 573 27.44 25.79 -0.45
CA GLY A 573 27.32 26.48 -1.74
C GLY A 573 28.66 26.91 -2.37
N ASN A 574 29.73 27.04 -1.58
CA ASN A 574 31.05 27.34 -2.12
C ASN A 574 31.74 26.07 -2.64
N LYS A 575 31.85 25.94 -3.96
CA LYS A 575 32.43 24.75 -4.62
C LYS A 575 33.81 24.35 -4.10
N HIS A 576 34.72 25.31 -3.88
CA HIS A 576 36.08 24.98 -3.40
C HIS A 576 36.07 24.45 -1.96
N GLN A 577 35.24 25.05 -1.10
CA GLN A 577 35.06 24.56 0.27
C GLN A 577 34.34 23.21 0.30
N GLN A 578 33.36 23.01 -0.58
CA GLN A 578 32.65 21.74 -0.72
C GLN A 578 33.59 20.61 -1.16
N GLU A 579 34.46 20.85 -2.14
CA GLU A 579 35.48 19.90 -2.60
C GLU A 579 36.49 19.56 -1.48
N ARG A 580 36.91 20.55 -0.69
CA ARG A 580 37.76 20.33 0.48
C ARG A 580 37.06 19.47 1.53
N LEU A 581 35.83 19.83 1.91
CA LEU A 581 35.02 19.08 2.88
C LEU A 581 34.78 17.64 2.42
N LEU A 582 34.52 17.42 1.13
CA LEU A 582 34.40 16.08 0.54
C LEU A 582 35.71 15.29 0.68
N SER A 583 36.84 15.92 0.37
CA SER A 583 38.16 15.29 0.52
C SER A 583 38.43 14.89 1.98
N ASP A 584 38.14 15.77 2.93
CA ASP A 584 38.36 15.54 4.36
C ASP A 584 37.41 14.45 4.90
N LEU A 585 36.13 14.47 4.48
CA LEU A 585 35.16 13.42 4.82
C LEU A 585 35.62 12.05 4.32
N MET A 586 36.11 11.97 3.07
CA MET A 586 36.50 10.70 2.45
C MET A 586 37.93 10.27 2.78
N ALA A 587 38.65 10.99 3.65
CA ALA A 587 40.05 10.72 3.96
C ALA A 587 40.29 9.30 4.49
N ILE A 588 39.47 8.80 5.41
CA ILE A 588 39.62 7.45 5.99
C ILE A 588 39.34 6.35 4.96
N PRO A 589 38.19 6.35 4.24
CA PRO A 589 37.96 5.37 3.17
C PRO A 589 39.03 5.42 2.07
N ASN A 590 39.49 6.62 1.69
CA ASN A 590 40.53 6.78 0.67
C ASN A 590 41.88 6.22 1.13
N ALA A 591 42.28 6.45 2.38
CA ALA A 591 43.52 5.88 2.92
C ALA A 591 43.47 4.34 2.97
N ALA A 592 42.33 3.77 3.37
CA ALA A 592 42.13 2.32 3.37
C ALA A 592 42.13 1.74 1.94
N TRP A 593 41.50 2.44 1.00
CA TRP A 593 41.50 2.09 -0.43
C TRP A 593 42.91 2.09 -1.02
N ASP A 594 43.67 3.16 -0.79
CA ASP A 594 45.03 3.32 -1.32
C ASP A 594 45.98 2.22 -0.82
N GLU A 595 45.85 1.80 0.45
CA GLU A 595 46.63 0.70 1.01
C GLU A 595 46.24 -0.65 0.40
N ILE A 596 44.94 -0.92 0.21
CA ILE A 596 44.48 -2.15 -0.46
C ILE A 596 44.96 -2.19 -1.91
N ILE A 597 44.87 -1.08 -2.65
CA ILE A 597 45.36 -1.00 -4.03
C ILE A 597 46.86 -1.27 -4.09
N LYS A 598 47.63 -0.67 -3.18
CA LYS A 598 49.07 -0.90 -3.09
C LYS A 598 49.40 -2.37 -2.83
N GLN A 599 48.70 -3.03 -1.90
CA GLN A 599 48.91 -4.44 -1.60
C GLN A 599 48.45 -5.35 -2.76
N ALA A 600 47.31 -5.06 -3.39
CA ALA A 600 46.78 -5.83 -4.50
C ALA A 600 47.68 -5.73 -5.75
N ARG A 601 48.32 -4.58 -5.99
CA ARG A 601 49.33 -4.41 -7.05
C ARG A 601 50.58 -5.25 -6.80
N MET A 602 50.95 -5.49 -5.54
CA MET A 602 52.07 -6.36 -5.19
C MET A 602 51.70 -7.84 -5.29
N ASN A 603 50.51 -8.21 -4.83
CA ASN A 603 50.02 -9.58 -4.84
C ASN A 603 48.49 -9.62 -4.99
N PRO A 604 47.95 -9.84 -6.21
CA PRO A 604 46.49 -9.89 -6.44
C PRO A 604 45.75 -10.95 -5.63
N VAL A 605 46.45 -11.98 -5.12
CA VAL A 605 45.85 -13.05 -4.30
C VAL A 605 45.20 -12.51 -3.03
N ILE A 606 45.62 -11.34 -2.51
CA ILE A 606 44.97 -10.73 -1.34
C ILE A 606 43.48 -10.43 -1.60
N LEU A 607 43.05 -10.26 -2.86
CA LEU A 607 41.65 -10.04 -3.20
C LEU A 607 40.76 -11.27 -2.99
N GLN A 608 41.36 -12.45 -2.78
CA GLN A 608 40.64 -13.67 -2.42
C GLN A 608 40.43 -13.83 -0.91
N ASP A 609 41.08 -12.99 -0.10
CA ASP A 609 40.95 -13.00 1.35
C ASP A 609 39.59 -12.41 1.79
N ALA A 610 38.93 -13.11 2.71
CA ALA A 610 37.57 -12.79 3.14
C ALA A 610 37.49 -11.44 3.89
N GLU A 611 38.53 -11.09 4.66
CA GLU A 611 38.60 -9.81 5.37
C GLU A 611 38.80 -8.67 4.37
N THR A 612 39.72 -8.84 3.42
CA THR A 612 39.97 -7.87 2.33
C THR A 612 38.71 -7.60 1.51
N ILE A 613 37.97 -8.64 1.10
CA ILE A 613 36.69 -8.52 0.39
C ILE A 613 35.68 -7.70 1.21
N LYS A 614 35.58 -7.95 2.51
CA LYS A 614 34.67 -7.23 3.40
C LYS A 614 35.04 -5.75 3.52
N VAL A 615 36.34 -5.44 3.64
CA VAL A 615 36.82 -4.05 3.72
C VAL A 615 36.54 -3.31 2.41
N ILE A 616 36.83 -3.91 1.25
CA ILE A 616 36.51 -3.32 -0.07
C ILE A 616 35.01 -3.06 -0.19
N GLY A 617 34.18 -4.02 0.19
CA GLY A 617 32.73 -3.86 0.18
C GLY A 617 32.25 -2.69 1.05
N ASN A 618 32.82 -2.53 2.25
CA ASN A 618 32.49 -1.39 3.12
C ASN A 618 32.96 -0.04 2.55
N ILE A 619 34.16 0.01 1.93
CA ILE A 619 34.65 1.23 1.26
C ILE A 619 33.68 1.63 0.14
N MET A 620 33.25 0.68 -0.71
CA MET A 620 32.31 0.97 -1.79
C MET A 620 30.95 1.41 -1.27
N LYS A 621 30.39 0.73 -0.27
CA LYS A 621 29.10 1.12 0.35
C LYS A 621 29.15 2.49 1.02
N THR A 622 30.29 2.84 1.64
CA THR A 622 30.53 4.18 2.18
C THR A 622 30.51 5.24 1.06
N ASN A 623 31.20 4.97 -0.06
CA ASN A 623 31.18 5.84 -1.23
C ASN A 623 29.78 5.96 -1.84
N VAL A 624 29.01 4.87 -1.93
CA VAL A 624 27.62 4.88 -2.41
C VAL A 624 26.78 5.80 -1.52
N SER A 625 26.86 5.63 -0.20
CA SER A 625 26.09 6.41 0.77
C SER A 625 26.42 7.91 0.72
N ALA A 626 27.71 8.25 0.62
CA ALA A 626 28.14 9.63 0.42
C ALA A 626 27.70 10.18 -0.96
N CYS A 627 27.78 9.39 -2.03
CA CYS A 627 27.36 9.79 -3.37
C CYS A 627 25.85 10.04 -3.45
N THR A 628 25.03 9.18 -2.81
CA THR A 628 23.57 9.29 -2.78
C THR A 628 23.11 10.62 -2.21
N SER A 629 23.77 11.07 -1.15
CA SER A 629 23.43 12.30 -0.40
C SER A 629 24.07 13.56 -0.98
N ILE A 630 25.31 13.50 -1.50
CA ILE A 630 26.02 14.64 -2.10
C ILE A 630 25.52 14.94 -3.51
N GLY A 631 25.21 13.90 -4.29
CA GLY A 631 24.72 14.03 -5.65
C GLY A 631 25.79 14.46 -6.67
N PRO A 632 25.52 15.44 -7.56
CA PRO A 632 26.39 15.79 -8.70
C PRO A 632 27.81 16.19 -8.29
N TYR A 633 27.97 16.81 -7.11
CA TYR A 633 29.25 17.29 -6.61
C TYR A 633 30.19 16.19 -6.08
N PHE A 634 29.78 14.93 -6.17
CA PHE A 634 30.63 13.78 -5.83
C PHE A 634 31.72 13.47 -6.89
N TYR A 635 31.67 14.12 -8.06
CA TYR A 635 32.62 13.91 -9.16
C TYR A 635 34.11 13.88 -8.74
N PRO A 636 34.63 14.81 -7.90
CA PRO A 636 36.05 14.80 -7.53
C PRO A 636 36.48 13.53 -6.79
N GLN A 637 35.57 12.97 -5.98
CA GLN A 637 35.82 11.74 -5.23
C GLN A 637 35.78 10.52 -6.16
N ILE A 638 34.73 10.36 -6.97
CA ILE A 638 34.68 9.22 -7.90
C ILE A 638 35.81 9.30 -8.93
N GLY A 639 36.15 10.50 -9.43
CA GLY A 639 37.26 10.72 -10.35
C GLY A 639 38.61 10.28 -9.78
N ARG A 640 38.83 10.41 -8.47
CA ARG A 640 40.05 9.92 -7.79
C ARG A 640 40.17 8.39 -7.87
N ILE A 641 39.09 7.67 -7.58
CA ILE A 641 39.13 6.21 -7.41
C ILE A 641 38.73 5.43 -8.68
N PHE A 642 38.15 6.08 -9.68
CA PHE A 642 37.49 5.42 -10.81
C PHE A 642 38.41 4.48 -11.60
N LEU A 643 39.62 4.91 -11.97
CA LEU A 643 40.52 4.05 -12.74
C LEU A 643 41.02 2.85 -11.93
N ASP A 644 41.30 3.04 -10.65
CA ASP A 644 41.68 1.95 -9.74
C ASP A 644 40.52 0.97 -9.51
N MET A 645 39.28 1.47 -9.44
CA MET A 645 38.08 0.62 -9.39
C MET A 645 37.98 -0.27 -10.62
N LEU A 646 38.21 0.28 -11.82
CA LEU A 646 38.17 -0.51 -13.06
C LEU A 646 39.31 -1.54 -13.12
N GLN A 647 40.51 -1.19 -12.65
CA GLN A 647 41.60 -2.16 -12.53
C GLN A 647 41.28 -3.28 -11.56
N MET A 648 40.68 -2.96 -10.40
CA MET A 648 40.23 -3.95 -9.43
C MET A 648 39.12 -4.84 -9.99
N TYR A 649 38.17 -4.28 -10.75
CA TYR A 649 37.15 -5.04 -11.45
C TYR A 649 37.78 -6.07 -12.40
N ARG A 650 38.76 -5.65 -13.22
CA ARG A 650 39.47 -6.56 -14.14
C ARG A 650 40.24 -7.66 -13.39
N ALA A 651 41.00 -7.29 -12.35
CA ALA A 651 41.78 -8.24 -11.56
C ALA A 651 40.89 -9.28 -10.85
N THR A 652 39.77 -8.87 -10.27
CA THR A 652 38.82 -9.80 -9.63
C THR A 652 38.18 -10.74 -10.65
N SER A 653 37.85 -10.25 -11.86
CA SER A 653 37.36 -11.07 -12.96
C SER A 653 38.36 -12.13 -13.45
N GLU A 654 39.65 -11.79 -13.54
CA GLU A 654 40.71 -12.75 -13.88
C GLU A 654 40.79 -13.87 -12.84
N LEU A 655 40.76 -13.52 -11.54
CA LEU A 655 40.77 -14.50 -10.45
C LEU A 655 39.53 -15.41 -10.45
N ILE A 656 38.35 -14.88 -10.81
CA ILE A 656 37.13 -15.67 -10.98
C ILE A 656 37.32 -16.66 -12.14
N SER A 657 37.85 -16.20 -13.27
CA SER A 657 38.10 -17.03 -14.44
C SER A 657 39.08 -18.17 -14.15
N GLU A 658 40.18 -17.88 -13.44
CA GLU A 658 41.15 -18.90 -12.99
C GLU A 658 40.51 -19.93 -12.05
N ALA A 659 39.68 -19.48 -11.10
CA ALA A 659 38.99 -20.37 -10.18
C ALA A 659 38.03 -21.31 -10.91
N VAL A 660 37.25 -20.79 -11.86
CA VAL A 660 36.35 -21.58 -12.71
C VAL A 660 37.13 -22.53 -13.61
N GLN A 661 38.25 -22.11 -14.20
CA GLN A 661 39.09 -22.99 -15.02
C GLN A 661 39.67 -24.16 -14.20
N LYS A 662 40.04 -23.91 -12.94
CA LYS A 662 40.65 -24.90 -12.06
C LYS A 662 39.63 -25.88 -11.44
N GLN A 663 38.43 -25.40 -11.09
CA GLN A 663 37.46 -26.15 -10.28
C GLN A 663 36.13 -26.42 -11.01
N GLY A 664 35.94 -25.90 -12.22
CA GLY A 664 34.68 -25.92 -12.96
C GLY A 664 33.66 -24.90 -12.44
N GLU A 665 32.44 -24.93 -12.97
CA GLU A 665 31.39 -23.96 -12.63
C GLU A 665 30.96 -23.99 -11.15
N ILE A 666 31.20 -25.09 -10.44
CA ILE A 666 30.92 -25.17 -8.99
C ILE A 666 31.69 -24.12 -8.19
N ALA A 667 32.82 -23.62 -8.70
CA ALA A 667 33.58 -22.52 -8.12
C ALA A 667 32.70 -21.29 -7.88
N THR A 668 31.75 -21.00 -8.77
CA THR A 668 30.86 -19.83 -8.69
C THR A 668 29.97 -19.82 -7.44
N LYS A 669 29.75 -20.99 -6.84
CA LYS A 669 28.97 -21.16 -5.61
C LYS A 669 29.85 -21.10 -4.35
N MET A 670 31.17 -21.13 -4.50
CA MET A 670 32.11 -21.10 -3.36
C MET A 670 32.29 -19.69 -2.78
N PRO A 671 32.59 -19.55 -1.47
CA PRO A 671 32.67 -18.25 -0.80
C PRO A 671 33.67 -17.27 -1.40
N ASN A 672 34.82 -17.76 -1.88
CA ASN A 672 35.86 -16.93 -2.50
C ASN A 672 35.36 -16.26 -3.79
N VAL A 673 34.78 -17.02 -4.73
CA VAL A 673 34.25 -16.47 -5.99
C VAL A 673 33.03 -15.59 -5.73
N ARG A 674 32.16 -15.96 -4.79
CA ARG A 674 31.04 -15.10 -4.37
C ARG A 674 31.53 -13.76 -3.84
N GLY A 675 32.58 -13.75 -3.03
CA GLY A 675 33.16 -12.52 -2.49
C GLY A 675 33.81 -11.64 -3.57
N LEU A 676 34.54 -12.24 -4.53
CA LEU A 676 35.07 -11.51 -5.70
C LEU A 676 33.94 -10.88 -6.53
N ARG A 677 32.84 -11.61 -6.75
CA ARG A 677 31.64 -11.06 -7.41
C ARG A 677 31.01 -9.93 -6.62
N THR A 678 30.98 -10.02 -5.28
CA THR A 678 30.51 -8.90 -4.43
C THR A 678 31.32 -7.63 -4.67
N ILE A 679 32.65 -7.71 -4.81
CA ILE A 679 33.48 -6.53 -5.15
C ILE A 679 33.02 -5.91 -6.48
N LYS A 680 32.87 -6.74 -7.53
CA LYS A 680 32.40 -6.29 -8.86
C LYS A 680 31.03 -5.59 -8.78
N LYS A 681 30.08 -6.20 -8.05
CA LYS A 681 28.73 -5.66 -7.88
C LYS A 681 28.73 -4.31 -7.18
N GLU A 682 29.50 -4.14 -6.10
CA GLU A 682 29.56 -2.87 -5.36
C GLU A 682 30.26 -1.76 -6.18
N ILE A 683 31.26 -2.09 -7.00
CA ILE A 683 31.86 -1.16 -7.96
C ILE A 683 30.82 -0.67 -8.96
N LEU A 684 30.06 -1.58 -9.56
CA LEU A 684 29.00 -1.23 -10.52
C LEU A 684 27.91 -0.37 -9.88
N LYS A 685 27.52 -0.69 -8.65
CA LYS A 685 26.52 0.07 -7.89
C LYS A 685 26.96 1.51 -7.62
N LEU A 686 28.25 1.73 -7.32
CA LEU A 686 28.78 3.09 -7.15
C LEU A 686 28.76 3.88 -8.46
N VAL A 687 29.14 3.25 -9.57
CA VAL A 687 29.08 3.87 -10.90
C VAL A 687 27.63 4.21 -11.27
N GLU A 688 26.71 3.28 -11.07
CA GLU A 688 25.26 3.47 -11.25
C GLU A 688 24.77 4.68 -10.44
N THR A 689 25.03 4.68 -9.13
CA THR A 689 24.60 5.74 -8.21
C THR A 689 25.10 7.12 -8.66
N TYR A 690 26.37 7.22 -9.07
CA TYR A 690 26.92 8.50 -9.53
C TYR A 690 26.32 8.94 -10.86
N VAL A 691 26.17 8.04 -11.85
CA VAL A 691 25.61 8.38 -13.15
C VAL A 691 24.17 8.90 -13.02
N GLU A 692 23.35 8.29 -12.16
CA GLU A 692 22.01 8.77 -11.87
C GLU A 692 22.00 10.21 -11.34
N LYS A 693 22.98 10.57 -10.52
CA LYS A 693 23.14 11.90 -9.91
C LYS A 693 23.88 12.91 -10.79
N ALA A 694 24.57 12.47 -11.84
CA ALA A 694 25.38 13.35 -12.66
C ALA A 694 24.53 14.38 -13.42
N GLU A 695 25.03 15.62 -13.50
CA GLU A 695 24.45 16.71 -14.31
C GLU A 695 25.25 16.94 -15.61
N ASP A 696 26.57 16.85 -15.56
CA ASP A 696 27.42 16.97 -16.76
C ASP A 696 27.54 15.62 -17.50
N LEU A 697 26.49 15.33 -18.28
CA LEU A 697 26.35 14.09 -19.04
C LEU A 697 27.44 13.92 -20.12
N GLN A 698 27.94 15.03 -20.67
CA GLN A 698 28.96 14.99 -21.71
C GLN A 698 30.31 14.55 -21.14
N SER A 699 30.68 15.07 -19.96
CA SER A 699 31.87 14.61 -19.25
C SER A 699 31.78 13.14 -18.86
N VAL A 700 30.63 12.67 -18.37
CA VAL A 700 30.39 11.23 -18.10
C VAL A 700 30.58 10.40 -19.37
N ARG A 701 29.97 10.82 -20.49
CA ARG A 701 30.07 10.12 -21.77
C ARG A 701 31.51 10.04 -22.29
N GLN A 702 32.30 11.09 -22.13
CA GLN A 702 33.66 11.16 -22.65
C GLN A 702 34.69 10.47 -21.76
N GLN A 703 34.57 10.62 -20.44
CA GLN A 703 35.61 10.22 -19.50
C GLN A 703 35.32 8.89 -18.79
N MET A 704 34.04 8.55 -18.56
CA MET A 704 33.67 7.37 -17.77
C MET A 704 33.16 6.21 -18.63
N VAL A 705 32.31 6.49 -19.62
CA VAL A 705 31.67 5.42 -20.41
C VAL A 705 32.69 4.54 -21.15
N PRO A 706 33.65 5.07 -21.95
CA PRO A 706 34.56 4.21 -22.70
C PRO A 706 35.37 3.23 -21.83
N PRO A 707 36.08 3.66 -20.76
CA PRO A 707 36.86 2.74 -19.93
C PRO A 707 35.98 1.79 -19.12
N LEU A 708 34.75 2.19 -18.77
CA LEU A 708 33.79 1.29 -18.13
C LEU A 708 33.41 0.14 -19.08
N LEU A 709 32.94 0.46 -20.29
CA LEU A 709 32.51 -0.55 -21.26
C LEU A 709 33.63 -1.52 -21.63
N GLU A 710 34.85 -1.00 -21.82
CA GLU A 710 36.04 -1.82 -22.07
C GLU A 710 36.30 -2.83 -20.94
N SER A 711 36.04 -2.44 -19.69
CA SER A 711 36.30 -3.28 -18.52
C SER A 711 35.21 -4.33 -18.28
N VAL A 712 33.95 -4.04 -18.62
CA VAL A 712 32.79 -4.85 -18.18
C VAL A 712 32.17 -5.71 -19.29
N LEU A 713 32.12 -5.24 -20.54
CA LEU A 713 31.34 -5.92 -21.58
C LEU A 713 31.97 -7.23 -22.03
N VAL A 714 33.25 -7.19 -22.42
CA VAL A 714 33.98 -8.38 -22.87
C VAL A 714 34.15 -9.38 -21.73
N ASP A 715 34.35 -8.89 -20.51
CA ASP A 715 34.35 -9.69 -19.29
C ASP A 715 33.03 -10.45 -19.11
N TYR A 716 31.90 -9.74 -19.19
CA TYR A 716 30.57 -10.35 -19.09
C TYR A 716 30.36 -11.44 -20.15
N ASN A 717 30.72 -11.16 -21.41
CA ASN A 717 30.55 -12.12 -22.50
C ASN A 717 31.36 -13.42 -22.28
N ARG A 718 32.65 -13.27 -21.93
CA ARG A 718 33.59 -14.40 -21.78
C ARG A 718 33.35 -15.24 -20.54
N ASN A 719 32.73 -14.69 -19.51
CA ASN A 719 32.42 -15.42 -18.29
C ASN A 719 31.39 -16.55 -18.54
N VAL A 720 31.51 -17.63 -17.78
CA VAL A 720 30.51 -18.70 -17.74
C VAL A 720 29.18 -18.19 -17.16
N PRO A 721 28.02 -18.80 -17.46
CA PRO A 721 26.72 -18.34 -16.98
C PRO A 721 26.66 -18.06 -15.47
N GLY A 722 27.22 -18.96 -14.64
CA GLY A 722 27.27 -18.78 -13.19
C GLY A 722 28.16 -17.63 -12.68
N ALA A 723 29.02 -17.06 -13.52
CA ALA A 723 29.92 -15.96 -13.20
C ALA A 723 29.51 -14.61 -13.82
N ARG A 724 28.46 -14.59 -14.66
CA ARG A 724 27.90 -13.34 -15.20
C ARG A 724 27.07 -12.64 -14.13
N ASP A 725 27.30 -11.34 -13.95
CA ASP A 725 26.62 -10.51 -12.96
C ASP A 725 25.50 -9.70 -13.63
N ALA A 726 24.26 -9.85 -13.16
CA ALA A 726 23.10 -9.12 -13.69
C ALA A 726 23.23 -7.60 -13.50
N GLU A 727 24.02 -7.17 -12.51
CA GLU A 727 24.35 -5.77 -12.26
C GLU A 727 25.05 -5.09 -13.45
N VAL A 728 25.68 -5.85 -14.37
CA VAL A 728 26.21 -5.28 -15.62
C VAL A 728 25.05 -4.79 -16.49
N LEU A 729 23.99 -5.59 -16.64
CA LEU A 729 22.79 -5.24 -17.41
C LEU A 729 22.07 -4.04 -16.78
N LYS A 730 21.97 -4.03 -15.45
CA LYS A 730 21.40 -2.92 -14.68
C LYS A 730 22.18 -1.63 -14.87
N ALA A 731 23.51 -1.68 -14.75
CA ALA A 731 24.38 -0.52 -14.98
C ALA A 731 24.26 0.00 -16.41
N MET A 732 24.20 -0.88 -17.42
CA MET A 732 23.97 -0.47 -18.81
C MET A 732 22.61 0.22 -18.97
N SER A 733 21.56 -0.31 -18.34
CA SER A 733 20.22 0.28 -18.35
C SER A 733 20.24 1.69 -17.75
N ALA A 734 20.81 1.86 -16.56
CA ALA A 734 20.90 3.16 -15.88
C ALA A 734 21.68 4.20 -16.71
N ILE A 735 22.81 3.80 -17.31
CA ILE A 735 23.63 4.68 -18.15
C ILE A 735 22.86 5.08 -19.42
N ILE A 736 22.19 4.13 -20.09
CA ILE A 736 21.39 4.40 -21.29
C ILE A 736 20.21 5.31 -20.96
N THR A 737 19.49 5.05 -19.87
CA THR A 737 18.38 5.90 -19.43
C THR A 737 18.84 7.32 -19.16
N LYS A 738 19.98 7.50 -18.47
CA LYS A 738 20.49 8.83 -18.11
C LYS A 738 21.08 9.59 -19.31
N LEU A 739 21.92 8.94 -20.11
CA LEU A 739 22.66 9.58 -21.20
C LEU A 739 21.86 9.60 -22.52
N SER A 740 20.84 8.75 -22.65
CA SER A 740 19.94 8.66 -23.80
C SER A 740 20.70 8.64 -25.14
N ALA A 741 20.43 9.60 -26.04
CA ALA A 741 21.02 9.65 -27.38
C ALA A 741 22.56 9.62 -27.40
N LEU A 742 23.24 10.05 -26.32
CA LEU A 742 24.70 10.01 -26.22
C LEU A 742 25.27 8.58 -26.19
N MET A 743 24.44 7.57 -25.95
CA MET A 743 24.83 6.16 -25.94
C MET A 743 24.52 5.41 -27.23
N GLU A 744 23.85 6.03 -28.21
CA GLU A 744 23.42 5.36 -29.45
C GLU A 744 24.57 4.69 -30.22
N ASP A 745 25.76 5.31 -30.22
CA ASP A 745 26.95 4.78 -30.89
C ASP A 745 27.56 3.57 -30.16
N GLN A 746 27.24 3.39 -28.88
CA GLN A 746 27.73 2.29 -28.04
C GLN A 746 26.74 1.14 -27.91
N VAL A 747 25.47 1.34 -28.25
CA VAL A 747 24.44 0.28 -28.22
C VAL A 747 24.87 -0.98 -29.01
N PRO A 748 25.44 -0.88 -30.24
CA PRO A 748 25.90 -2.08 -30.94
C PRO A 748 26.95 -2.88 -30.16
N ASN A 749 27.91 -2.21 -29.53
CA ASN A 749 28.96 -2.84 -28.72
C ASN A 749 28.36 -3.52 -27.47
N ILE A 750 27.38 -2.88 -26.82
CA ILE A 750 26.65 -3.48 -25.69
C ILE A 750 25.94 -4.75 -26.16
N MET A 751 25.14 -4.67 -27.23
CA MET A 751 24.35 -5.78 -27.76
C MET A 751 25.22 -6.96 -28.19
N GLU A 752 26.36 -6.71 -28.86
CA GLU A 752 27.31 -7.74 -29.27
C GLU A 752 27.79 -8.59 -28.08
N ASN A 753 28.03 -7.96 -26.93
CA ASN A 753 28.61 -8.64 -25.78
C ASN A 753 27.57 -9.26 -24.83
N VAL A 754 26.37 -8.68 -24.72
CA VAL A 754 25.39 -9.09 -23.71
C VAL A 754 24.18 -9.83 -24.27
N PHE A 755 23.83 -9.65 -25.54
CA PHE A 755 22.52 -10.08 -26.04
C PHE A 755 22.40 -11.61 -26.17
N GLU A 756 23.17 -12.21 -27.09
CA GLU A 756 23.05 -13.64 -27.39
C GLU A 756 23.40 -14.50 -26.17
N CYS A 757 24.45 -14.13 -25.45
CA CYS A 757 24.95 -14.90 -24.31
C CYS A 757 23.99 -14.88 -23.10
N THR A 758 23.22 -13.80 -22.91
CA THR A 758 22.19 -13.72 -21.87
C THR A 758 20.90 -14.40 -22.31
N LEU A 759 20.53 -14.27 -23.58
CA LEU A 759 19.37 -14.96 -24.14
C LEU A 759 19.48 -16.48 -23.96
N ASP A 760 20.65 -17.05 -24.22
CA ASP A 760 20.95 -18.48 -24.02
C ASP A 760 20.90 -18.94 -22.55
N MET A 761 20.95 -18.01 -21.59
CA MET A 761 20.78 -18.31 -20.17
C MET A 761 19.29 -18.36 -19.79
N ILE A 762 18.47 -17.48 -20.35
CA ILE A 762 17.08 -17.28 -19.93
C ILE A 762 16.06 -18.04 -20.80
N ASN A 763 16.46 -18.52 -21.99
CA ASN A 763 15.55 -19.18 -22.95
C ASN A 763 15.37 -20.69 -22.73
N LYS A 764 16.11 -21.32 -21.80
CA LYS A 764 16.07 -22.77 -21.55
C LYS A 764 15.08 -23.19 -20.49
N ASP A 765 14.86 -22.34 -19.48
CA ASP A 765 13.97 -22.60 -18.36
C ASP A 765 13.40 -21.27 -17.80
N PHE A 766 12.19 -21.34 -17.25
CA PHE A 766 11.45 -20.19 -16.69
C PHE A 766 11.86 -19.85 -15.26
N SER A 767 12.67 -20.68 -14.58
CA SER A 767 13.00 -20.48 -13.16
C SER A 767 14.44 -20.01 -12.91
N GLU A 768 15.40 -20.43 -13.73
CA GLU A 768 16.82 -20.07 -13.54
C GLU A 768 17.11 -18.60 -13.91
N PHE A 769 18.12 -18.00 -13.26
CA PHE A 769 18.60 -16.63 -13.50
C PHE A 769 17.51 -15.53 -13.49
N PRO A 770 16.67 -15.42 -12.44
CA PRO A 770 15.59 -14.44 -12.39
C PRO A 770 16.07 -12.98 -12.46
N GLU A 771 17.21 -12.67 -11.82
CA GLU A 771 17.83 -11.34 -11.86
C GLU A 771 18.25 -10.96 -13.28
N HIS A 772 18.97 -11.85 -13.98
CA HIS A 772 19.38 -11.61 -15.38
C HIS A 772 18.17 -11.43 -16.29
N ARG A 773 17.10 -12.19 -16.06
CA ARG A 773 15.87 -12.08 -16.85
C ARG A 773 15.25 -10.70 -16.73
N VAL A 774 15.01 -10.22 -15.50
CA VAL A 774 14.43 -8.89 -15.26
C VAL A 774 15.33 -7.80 -15.85
N GLU A 775 16.62 -7.83 -15.56
CA GLU A 775 17.54 -6.78 -16.00
C GLU A 775 17.82 -6.82 -17.51
N PHE A 776 17.75 -7.99 -18.16
CA PHE A 776 17.85 -8.10 -19.61
C PHE A 776 16.68 -7.41 -20.31
N PHE A 777 15.45 -7.63 -19.84
CA PHE A 777 14.28 -6.96 -20.42
C PHE A 777 14.25 -5.47 -20.09
N ASN A 778 14.69 -5.06 -18.90
CA ASN A 778 14.87 -3.64 -18.57
C ASN A 778 15.89 -2.98 -19.50
N LEU A 779 16.99 -3.66 -19.83
CA LEU A 779 18.00 -3.15 -20.77
C LEU A 779 17.43 -2.98 -22.18
N LEU A 780 16.75 -4.00 -22.71
CA LEU A 780 16.13 -3.92 -24.04
C LEU A 780 15.07 -2.82 -24.10
N ARG A 781 14.27 -2.68 -23.04
CA ARG A 781 13.29 -1.60 -22.90
C ARG A 781 13.97 -0.23 -22.86
N ALA A 782 15.04 -0.07 -22.09
CA ALA A 782 15.80 1.18 -22.00
C ALA A 782 16.40 1.57 -23.38
N ILE A 783 16.97 0.61 -24.11
CA ILE A 783 17.47 0.82 -25.48
C ILE A 783 16.33 1.26 -26.40
N ASN A 784 15.17 0.60 -26.35
CA ASN A 784 14.01 0.98 -27.16
C ASN A 784 13.48 2.38 -26.82
N LEU A 785 13.41 2.74 -25.54
CA LEU A 785 12.91 4.04 -25.09
C LEU A 785 13.85 5.19 -25.44
N HIS A 786 15.15 5.02 -25.21
CA HIS A 786 16.12 6.11 -25.20
C HIS A 786 17.07 6.12 -26.40
N CYS A 787 17.26 4.97 -27.07
CA CYS A 787 18.21 4.79 -28.17
C CYS A 787 17.59 4.04 -29.37
N PHE A 788 16.30 4.25 -29.64
CA PHE A 788 15.58 3.59 -30.74
C PHE A 788 16.29 3.63 -32.11
N PRO A 789 16.94 4.74 -32.53
CA PRO A 789 17.66 4.77 -33.81
C PRO A 789 18.80 3.75 -33.91
N ALA A 790 19.41 3.37 -32.78
CA ALA A 790 20.44 2.34 -32.76
C ALA A 790 19.85 0.93 -32.93
N LEU A 791 18.61 0.71 -32.47
CA LEU A 791 17.90 -0.56 -32.64
C LEU A 791 17.63 -0.87 -34.13
N LEU A 792 17.35 0.16 -34.93
CA LEU A 792 17.13 0.04 -36.38
C LEU A 792 18.39 -0.33 -37.15
N LYS A 793 19.58 -0.20 -36.54
CA LYS A 793 20.87 -0.58 -37.15
C LYS A 793 21.22 -2.04 -36.89
N LEU A 794 20.46 -2.75 -36.07
CA LEU A 794 20.64 -4.19 -35.86
C LEU A 794 20.33 -4.95 -37.14
N ASP A 795 20.99 -6.09 -37.34
CA ASP A 795 20.65 -6.97 -38.44
C ASP A 795 19.26 -7.63 -38.23
N ASN A 796 18.66 -8.14 -39.31
CA ASN A 796 17.31 -8.74 -39.25
C ASN A 796 17.23 -9.94 -38.29
N ARG A 797 18.33 -10.65 -38.04
CA ARG A 797 18.37 -11.81 -37.14
C ARG A 797 18.31 -11.35 -35.69
N GLN A 798 19.16 -10.41 -35.31
CA GLN A 798 19.19 -9.78 -33.99
C GLN A 798 17.87 -9.06 -33.68
N PHE A 799 17.36 -8.31 -34.66
CA PHE A 799 16.08 -7.63 -34.51
C PHE A 799 14.93 -8.62 -34.30
N LYS A 800 14.90 -9.74 -35.04
CA LYS A 800 13.93 -10.81 -34.79
C LYS A 800 14.05 -11.37 -33.37
N PHE A 801 15.25 -11.63 -32.86
CA PHE A 801 15.41 -12.10 -31.49
C PHE A 801 14.93 -11.09 -30.45
N VAL A 802 15.05 -9.79 -30.69
CA VAL A 802 14.47 -8.76 -29.80
C VAL A 802 12.95 -8.89 -29.74
N ILE A 803 12.28 -9.12 -30.89
CA ILE A 803 10.84 -9.36 -30.93
C ILE A 803 10.47 -10.67 -30.24
N ASP A 804 11.18 -11.76 -30.54
CA ASP A 804 10.90 -13.07 -29.93
C ASP A 804 11.11 -13.02 -28.40
N SER A 805 12.11 -12.28 -27.93
CA SER A 805 12.38 -12.06 -26.49
C SER A 805 11.25 -11.25 -25.85
N CYS A 806 10.75 -10.22 -26.54
CA CYS A 806 9.60 -9.43 -26.08
C CYS A 806 8.33 -10.29 -25.97
N SER A 807 8.04 -11.11 -27.00
CA SER A 807 6.97 -12.09 -27.00
C SER A 807 7.09 -13.12 -25.88
N TRP A 808 8.31 -13.54 -25.58
CA TRP A 808 8.56 -14.46 -24.48
C TRP A 808 8.30 -13.80 -23.11
N ALA A 809 8.74 -12.55 -22.93
CA ALA A 809 8.61 -11.83 -21.67
C ALA A 809 7.14 -11.64 -21.25
N PHE A 810 6.26 -11.21 -22.17
CA PHE A 810 4.86 -11.01 -21.83
C PHE A 810 4.04 -12.31 -21.69
N LYS A 811 4.63 -13.47 -21.99
CA LYS A 811 4.04 -14.79 -21.75
C LYS A 811 4.51 -15.41 -20.43
N HIS A 812 5.28 -14.67 -19.63
CA HIS A 812 5.90 -15.18 -18.43
C HIS A 812 4.99 -15.08 -17.20
N ASP A 813 5.03 -16.08 -16.30
CA ASP A 813 4.17 -16.12 -15.09
C ASP A 813 4.54 -15.06 -14.04
N ASN A 814 5.81 -14.62 -14.03
CA ASN A 814 6.26 -13.51 -13.19
C ASN A 814 5.71 -12.17 -13.71
N ARG A 815 4.89 -11.52 -12.87
CA ARG A 815 4.22 -10.25 -13.15
C ARG A 815 5.14 -9.11 -13.57
N ASP A 816 6.34 -9.01 -12.98
CA ASP A 816 7.28 -7.92 -13.31
C ASP A 816 7.87 -8.11 -14.71
N VAL A 817 8.19 -9.36 -15.07
CA VAL A 817 8.68 -9.71 -16.41
C VAL A 817 7.57 -9.56 -17.44
N GLU A 818 6.36 -10.00 -17.11
CA GLU A 818 5.17 -9.85 -17.97
C GLU A 818 4.91 -8.36 -18.28
N ALA A 819 4.86 -7.53 -17.24
CA ALA A 819 4.64 -6.10 -17.36
C ALA A 819 5.76 -5.42 -18.16
N ALA A 820 7.03 -5.76 -17.90
CA ALA A 820 8.17 -5.22 -18.66
C ALA A 820 8.08 -5.58 -20.15
N GLY A 821 7.75 -6.84 -20.47
CA GLY A 821 7.56 -7.33 -21.84
C GLY A 821 6.43 -6.62 -22.58
N LEU A 822 5.26 -6.50 -21.96
CA LEU A 822 4.10 -5.82 -22.56
C LEU A 822 4.39 -4.34 -22.81
N ASN A 823 5.03 -3.66 -21.86
CA ASN A 823 5.42 -2.25 -22.01
C ASN A 823 6.45 -2.08 -23.12
N MET A 824 7.47 -2.94 -23.18
CA MET A 824 8.44 -2.94 -24.27
C MET A 824 7.76 -3.14 -25.63
N CYS A 825 6.82 -4.08 -25.75
CA CYS A 825 6.06 -4.32 -26.97
C CYS A 825 5.29 -3.06 -27.40
N LEU A 826 4.55 -2.47 -26.48
CA LEU A 826 3.77 -1.25 -26.71
C LEU A 826 4.65 -0.09 -27.17
N GLU A 827 5.74 0.16 -26.47
CA GLU A 827 6.70 1.21 -26.79
C GLU A 827 7.33 0.98 -28.17
N LEU A 828 7.68 -0.28 -28.48
CA LEU A 828 8.30 -0.65 -29.75
C LEU A 828 7.36 -0.43 -30.95
N ILE A 829 6.12 -0.92 -30.89
CA ILE A 829 5.17 -0.76 -32.01
C ILE A 829 4.81 0.72 -32.23
N ASN A 830 4.76 1.52 -31.15
CA ASN A 830 4.57 2.97 -31.26
C ASN A 830 5.79 3.65 -31.87
N ASN A 831 7.00 3.31 -31.43
CA ASN A 831 8.23 3.86 -32.00
C ASN A 831 8.36 3.53 -33.51
N ILE A 832 8.04 2.29 -33.91
CA ILE A 832 8.03 1.92 -35.34
C ILE A 832 6.99 2.75 -36.10
N ALA A 833 5.76 2.84 -35.62
CA ALA A 833 4.69 3.57 -36.31
C ALA A 833 4.92 5.09 -36.41
N ASP A 834 5.50 5.69 -35.38
CA ASP A 834 5.58 7.15 -35.26
C ASP A 834 6.95 7.74 -35.60
N LYS A 835 8.04 6.96 -35.51
CA LYS A 835 9.42 7.46 -35.65
C LYS A 835 10.20 6.87 -36.83
N THR A 836 9.65 5.91 -37.57
CA THR A 836 10.31 5.34 -38.77
C THR A 836 9.69 5.84 -40.07
N ASP A 837 10.43 5.72 -41.16
CA ASP A 837 9.89 5.97 -42.49
C ASP A 837 8.88 4.87 -42.89
N VAL A 838 8.03 5.19 -43.87
CA VAL A 838 6.92 4.31 -44.29
C VAL A 838 7.41 2.96 -44.81
N GLN A 839 8.60 2.88 -45.43
CA GLN A 839 9.11 1.61 -45.95
C GLN A 839 9.52 0.68 -44.81
N THR A 840 10.29 1.21 -43.85
CA THR A 840 10.71 0.46 -42.64
C THR A 840 9.50 0.03 -41.81
N SER A 841 8.56 0.95 -41.56
CA SER A 841 7.31 0.65 -40.84
C SER A 841 6.51 -0.46 -41.52
N ASN A 842 6.30 -0.37 -42.83
CA ASN A 842 5.57 -1.39 -43.58
C ASN A 842 6.27 -2.76 -43.55
N ALA A 843 7.60 -2.79 -43.70
CA ALA A 843 8.36 -4.04 -43.62
C ALA A 843 8.24 -4.70 -42.24
N PHE A 844 8.34 -3.91 -41.17
CA PHE A 844 8.16 -4.38 -39.81
C PHE A 844 6.76 -4.98 -39.59
N PHE A 845 5.70 -4.23 -39.92
CA PHE A 845 4.34 -4.69 -39.66
C PHE A 845 3.94 -5.84 -40.58
N GLN A 846 4.43 -5.91 -41.81
CA GLN A 846 4.22 -7.08 -42.67
C GLN A 846 4.82 -8.36 -42.06
N GLN A 847 5.97 -8.25 -41.38
CA GLN A 847 6.65 -9.40 -40.80
C GLN A 847 6.14 -9.80 -39.41
N PHE A 848 5.83 -8.81 -38.55
CA PHE A 848 5.61 -9.06 -37.11
C PHE A 848 4.19 -8.76 -36.62
N PHE A 849 3.34 -8.04 -37.37
CA PHE A 849 2.03 -7.61 -36.88
C PHE A 849 1.16 -8.81 -36.46
N ILE A 850 1.07 -9.84 -37.30
CA ILE A 850 0.23 -11.01 -37.00
C ILE A 850 0.78 -11.84 -35.85
N THR A 851 2.09 -12.01 -35.77
CA THR A 851 2.75 -12.72 -34.66
C THR A 851 2.47 -12.03 -33.33
N ILE A 852 2.68 -10.71 -33.25
CA ILE A 852 2.41 -9.92 -32.04
C ILE A 852 0.92 -10.00 -31.68
N LEU A 853 0.02 -9.87 -32.68
CA LEU A 853 -1.42 -9.92 -32.45
C LEU A 853 -1.86 -11.26 -31.86
N GLN A 854 -1.38 -12.37 -32.43
CA GLN A 854 -1.70 -13.71 -31.94
C GLN A 854 -1.17 -13.94 -30.53
N ASP A 855 0.06 -13.54 -30.27
CA ASP A 855 0.69 -13.69 -28.97
C ASP A 855 -0.02 -12.88 -27.88
N VAL A 856 -0.44 -11.65 -28.19
CA VAL A 856 -1.22 -10.79 -27.27
C VAL A 856 -2.61 -11.37 -27.03
N PHE A 857 -3.29 -11.89 -28.07
CA PHE A 857 -4.58 -12.55 -27.88
C PHE A 857 -4.45 -13.84 -27.07
N PHE A 858 -3.38 -14.60 -27.26
CA PHE A 858 -3.11 -15.83 -26.49
C PHE A 858 -3.06 -15.52 -25.00
N VAL A 859 -2.20 -14.59 -24.56
CA VAL A 859 -2.09 -14.21 -23.14
C VAL A 859 -3.33 -13.53 -22.60
N LEU A 860 -4.03 -12.72 -23.42
CA LEU A 860 -5.27 -12.09 -23.01
C LEU A 860 -6.38 -13.10 -22.68
N THR A 861 -6.40 -14.21 -23.42
CA THR A 861 -7.39 -15.28 -23.25
C THR A 861 -6.94 -16.38 -22.30
N ASP A 862 -5.74 -16.28 -21.74
CA ASP A 862 -5.21 -17.20 -20.73
C ASP A 862 -5.72 -16.79 -19.33
N SER A 863 -6.08 -17.75 -18.49
CA SER A 863 -6.53 -17.49 -17.13
C SER A 863 -5.39 -17.06 -16.20
N ASP A 864 -4.14 -17.35 -16.56
CA ASP A 864 -2.97 -17.12 -15.71
C ASP A 864 -2.35 -15.71 -15.89
N HIS A 865 -2.64 -15.02 -17.00
CA HIS A 865 -2.01 -13.74 -17.40
C HIS A 865 -2.96 -12.55 -17.25
N LYS A 866 -3.91 -12.64 -16.32
CA LYS A 866 -4.92 -11.60 -16.05
C LYS A 866 -4.29 -10.29 -15.54
N ALA A 867 -3.15 -10.35 -14.87
CA ALA A 867 -2.43 -9.19 -14.33
C ALA A 867 -1.99 -8.22 -15.44
N GLY A 868 -1.63 -8.72 -16.63
CA GLY A 868 -1.22 -7.91 -17.78
C GLY A 868 -2.35 -7.20 -18.53
N PHE A 869 -3.63 -7.41 -18.17
CA PHE A 869 -4.81 -6.94 -18.93
C PHE A 869 -4.76 -5.45 -19.29
N LYS A 870 -4.26 -4.60 -18.39
CA LYS A 870 -4.07 -3.16 -18.61
C LYS A 870 -3.23 -2.89 -19.87
N THR A 871 -2.06 -3.51 -19.99
CA THR A 871 -1.14 -3.25 -21.10
C THR A 871 -1.51 -4.08 -22.32
N GLN A 872 -2.01 -5.32 -22.16
CA GLN A 872 -2.53 -6.15 -23.25
C GLN A 872 -3.65 -5.40 -24.03
N SER A 873 -4.62 -4.82 -23.31
CA SER A 873 -5.70 -4.04 -23.93
C SER A 873 -5.20 -2.80 -24.67
N MET A 874 -4.16 -2.13 -24.15
CA MET A 874 -3.54 -0.97 -24.80
C MET A 874 -2.80 -1.37 -26.08
N VAL A 875 -2.03 -2.46 -26.04
CA VAL A 875 -1.33 -2.99 -27.22
C VAL A 875 -2.33 -3.30 -28.34
N LEU A 876 -3.40 -4.03 -28.03
CA LEU A 876 -4.47 -4.32 -29.01
C LEU A 876 -5.08 -3.03 -29.56
N MET A 877 -5.48 -2.09 -28.70
CA MET A 877 -6.05 -0.81 -29.13
C MET A 877 -5.14 -0.09 -30.14
N ARG A 878 -3.83 -0.04 -29.88
CA ARG A 878 -2.84 0.58 -30.77
C ARG A 878 -2.70 -0.16 -32.10
N MET A 879 -2.63 -1.49 -32.08
CA MET A 879 -2.54 -2.30 -33.30
C MET A 879 -3.76 -2.09 -34.22
N PHE A 880 -4.98 -2.05 -33.66
CA PHE A 880 -6.18 -1.75 -34.43
C PHE A 880 -6.21 -0.30 -34.93
N TYR A 881 -5.77 0.66 -34.10
CA TYR A 881 -5.65 2.06 -34.49
C TYR A 881 -4.69 2.24 -35.68
N PHE A 882 -3.55 1.55 -35.70
CA PHE A 882 -2.59 1.65 -36.80
C PHE A 882 -3.13 1.19 -38.15
N VAL A 883 -4.08 0.25 -38.14
CA VAL A 883 -4.74 -0.28 -39.35
C VAL A 883 -5.91 0.60 -39.78
N GLN A 884 -6.77 1.00 -38.84
CA GLN A 884 -7.96 1.81 -39.13
C GLN A 884 -8.32 2.69 -37.93
N PRO A 885 -7.85 3.93 -37.88
CA PRO A 885 -8.26 4.89 -36.85
C PRO A 885 -9.76 5.20 -36.93
N ALA A 886 -10.45 5.22 -35.79
CA ALA A 886 -11.86 5.58 -35.71
C ALA A 886 -12.12 7.10 -35.75
N ASP A 887 -11.09 7.92 -35.48
CA ASP A 887 -11.15 9.38 -35.51
C ASP A 887 -11.07 9.97 -36.94
N GLY A 888 -10.92 9.12 -37.95
CA GLY A 888 -10.78 9.55 -39.36
C GLY A 888 -9.37 10.01 -39.73
N SER A 889 -8.37 9.85 -38.85
CA SER A 889 -6.98 10.05 -39.21
C SER A 889 -6.49 9.02 -40.22
N ALA A 890 -5.42 9.35 -40.95
CA ALA A 890 -4.83 8.43 -41.91
C ALA A 890 -4.23 7.20 -41.20
N PRO A 891 -4.47 5.98 -41.69
CA PRO A 891 -3.83 4.77 -41.16
C PRO A 891 -2.31 4.93 -41.07
N LYS A 892 -1.72 4.48 -39.96
CA LYS A 892 -0.26 4.52 -39.79
C LYS A 892 0.43 3.47 -40.64
N ILE A 893 -0.24 2.34 -40.87
CA ILE A 893 0.24 1.26 -41.73
C ILE A 893 -0.34 1.45 -43.14
N GLN A 894 0.54 1.71 -44.11
CA GLN A 894 0.16 1.98 -45.50
C GLN A 894 0.33 0.75 -46.40
N GLY A 895 1.22 -0.18 -46.04
CA GLY A 895 1.46 -1.44 -46.72
C GLY A 895 0.58 -2.59 -46.18
N PRO A 896 0.55 -3.75 -46.87
CA PRO A 896 -0.19 -4.91 -46.37
C PRO A 896 0.42 -5.45 -45.07
N ILE A 897 -0.42 -5.72 -44.06
CA ILE A 897 -0.02 -6.38 -42.79
C ILE A 897 0.17 -7.90 -42.93
N TYR A 898 0.02 -8.42 -44.14
CA TYR A 898 0.00 -9.83 -44.47
C TYR A 898 0.98 -10.14 -45.60
N SER A 899 1.39 -11.40 -45.67
CA SER A 899 2.22 -11.89 -46.77
C SER A 899 1.33 -12.24 -47.99
N PRO A 900 1.83 -12.10 -49.24
CA PRO A 900 1.00 -12.24 -50.45
C PRO A 900 0.28 -13.58 -50.63
N ASP A 901 0.71 -14.61 -49.90
CA ASP A 901 0.14 -15.96 -49.85
C ASP A 901 -1.06 -16.09 -48.90
N GLN A 902 -1.26 -15.14 -47.99
CA GLN A 902 -2.28 -15.21 -46.92
C GLN A 902 -3.62 -14.61 -47.32
N ALA A 903 -3.67 -13.75 -48.33
CA ALA A 903 -4.90 -13.10 -48.79
C ALA A 903 -4.82 -12.75 -50.29
N ALA A 904 -5.99 -12.58 -50.92
CA ALA A 904 -6.06 -12.19 -52.32
C ALA A 904 -5.47 -10.78 -52.53
N ALA A 905 -4.82 -10.57 -53.67
CA ALA A 905 -4.28 -9.27 -54.05
C ALA A 905 -5.38 -8.20 -54.05
N GLY A 906 -5.16 -7.09 -53.34
CA GLY A 906 -6.14 -6.00 -53.19
C GLY A 906 -7.03 -6.08 -51.94
N THR A 907 -6.87 -7.10 -51.09
CA THR A 907 -7.58 -7.16 -49.80
C THR A 907 -7.15 -6.01 -48.89
N SER A 908 -8.10 -5.27 -48.30
CA SER A 908 -7.75 -4.19 -47.38
C SER A 908 -7.22 -4.73 -46.04
N ASN A 909 -6.34 -3.99 -45.36
CA ASN A 909 -5.84 -4.37 -44.03
C ASN A 909 -6.98 -4.55 -43.01
N LYS A 910 -8.02 -3.70 -43.07
CA LYS A 910 -9.21 -3.79 -42.21
C LYS A 910 -9.94 -5.13 -42.42
N GLU A 911 -10.20 -5.48 -43.67
CA GLU A 911 -10.91 -6.71 -44.02
C GLU A 911 -10.13 -7.96 -43.63
N PHE A 912 -8.82 -7.97 -43.90
CA PHE A 912 -7.95 -9.07 -43.48
C PHE A 912 -7.94 -9.23 -41.96
N LEU A 913 -7.70 -8.14 -41.22
CA LEU A 913 -7.62 -8.16 -39.76
C LEU A 913 -8.93 -8.63 -39.12
N ALA A 914 -10.07 -8.13 -39.60
CA ALA A 914 -11.38 -8.52 -39.09
C ALA A 914 -11.64 -10.02 -39.28
N ASN A 915 -11.36 -10.55 -40.47
CA ASN A 915 -11.52 -11.97 -40.77
C ASN A 915 -10.54 -12.84 -39.97
N PHE A 916 -9.29 -12.40 -39.84
CA PHE A 916 -8.27 -13.11 -39.09
C PHE A 916 -8.65 -13.27 -37.62
N VAL A 917 -9.01 -12.17 -36.94
CA VAL A 917 -9.39 -12.20 -35.52
C VAL A 917 -10.68 -12.98 -35.30
N ALA A 918 -11.68 -12.84 -36.19
CA ALA A 918 -12.91 -13.61 -36.11
C ALA A 918 -12.65 -15.13 -36.22
N ASN A 919 -11.73 -15.55 -37.10
CA ASN A 919 -11.35 -16.95 -37.25
C ASN A 919 -10.54 -17.44 -36.05
N LEU A 920 -9.62 -16.64 -35.51
CA LEU A 920 -8.84 -16.95 -34.31
C LEU A 920 -9.78 -17.23 -33.12
N LEU A 921 -10.72 -16.33 -32.86
CA LEU A 921 -11.69 -16.46 -31.77
C LEU A 921 -12.65 -17.64 -31.98
N ARG A 922 -13.08 -17.90 -33.22
CA ARG A 922 -13.92 -19.07 -33.53
C ARG A 922 -13.18 -20.38 -33.29
N GLY A 923 -11.89 -20.42 -33.61
CA GLY A 923 -11.02 -21.58 -33.37
C GLY A 923 -10.78 -21.83 -31.88
N ALA A 924 -10.48 -20.77 -31.12
CA ALA A 924 -10.25 -20.86 -29.68
C ALA A 924 -11.54 -21.17 -28.89
N PHE A 925 -12.65 -20.54 -29.27
CA PHE A 925 -13.93 -20.61 -28.55
C PHE A 925 -15.08 -21.06 -29.46
N PRO A 926 -15.19 -22.38 -29.76
CA PRO A 926 -16.22 -22.90 -30.66
C PRO A 926 -17.66 -22.72 -30.12
N ASN A 927 -17.80 -22.38 -28.84
CA ASN A 927 -19.09 -22.16 -28.18
C ASN A 927 -19.69 -20.76 -28.45
N LEU A 928 -18.91 -19.83 -29.02
CA LEU A 928 -19.36 -18.46 -29.31
C LEU A 928 -20.19 -18.43 -30.59
N GLN A 929 -21.29 -17.68 -30.56
CA GLN A 929 -22.11 -17.47 -31.76
C GLN A 929 -21.39 -16.56 -32.76
N PRO A 930 -21.48 -16.81 -34.08
CA PRO A 930 -20.84 -15.96 -35.09
C PRO A 930 -21.19 -14.47 -34.95
N ALA A 931 -22.45 -14.17 -34.58
CA ALA A 931 -22.90 -12.79 -34.34
C ALA A 931 -22.18 -12.13 -33.16
N GLN A 932 -21.91 -12.87 -32.08
CA GLN A 932 -21.19 -12.34 -30.91
C GLN A 932 -19.74 -11.99 -31.27
N ILE A 933 -19.08 -12.86 -32.03
CA ILE A 933 -17.70 -12.62 -32.52
C ILE A 933 -17.67 -11.38 -33.42
N GLN A 934 -18.63 -11.25 -34.34
CA GLN A 934 -18.68 -10.11 -35.25
C GLN A 934 -18.91 -8.79 -34.53
N THR A 935 -19.84 -8.75 -33.56
CA THR A 935 -20.07 -7.55 -32.73
C THR A 935 -18.82 -7.17 -31.93
N PHE A 936 -18.12 -8.15 -31.35
CA PHE A 936 -16.89 -7.91 -30.61
C PHE A 936 -15.78 -7.31 -31.49
N VAL A 937 -15.52 -7.91 -32.66
CA VAL A 937 -14.48 -7.44 -33.60
C VAL A 937 -14.79 -6.02 -34.11
N GLU A 938 -16.05 -5.72 -34.42
CA GLU A 938 -16.46 -4.35 -34.80
C GLU A 938 -16.23 -3.36 -33.66
N GLY A 939 -16.46 -3.77 -32.41
CA GLY A 939 -16.11 -3.01 -31.21
C GLY A 939 -14.63 -2.63 -31.15
N LEU A 940 -13.72 -3.53 -31.55
CA LEU A 940 -12.27 -3.26 -31.56
C LEU A 940 -11.88 -2.16 -32.57
N PHE A 941 -12.59 -2.04 -33.70
CA PHE A 941 -12.36 -0.98 -34.67
C PHE A 941 -13.00 0.35 -34.29
N THR A 942 -14.21 0.31 -33.70
CA THR A 942 -14.98 1.53 -33.41
C THR A 942 -14.53 2.25 -32.14
N LEU A 943 -13.95 1.51 -31.19
CA LEU A 943 -13.55 2.05 -29.88
C LEU A 943 -12.06 2.36 -29.76
N ASN A 944 -11.26 2.21 -30.83
CA ASN A 944 -9.79 2.32 -30.79
C ASN A 944 -9.22 3.74 -30.57
N VAL A 945 -10.07 4.69 -30.19
CA VAL A 945 -9.72 6.06 -29.75
C VAL A 945 -10.14 6.34 -28.30
N GLN A 946 -10.95 5.47 -27.70
CA GLN A 946 -11.50 5.60 -26.33
C GLN A 946 -11.07 4.39 -25.49
N TYR A 947 -9.89 4.49 -24.86
CA TYR A 947 -9.28 3.36 -24.13
C TYR A 947 -10.21 2.73 -23.09
N ASP A 948 -10.91 3.52 -22.28
CA ASP A 948 -11.81 2.98 -21.25
C ASP A 948 -12.96 2.16 -21.84
N LYS A 949 -13.54 2.61 -22.95
CA LYS A 949 -14.62 1.88 -23.62
C LYS A 949 -14.09 0.64 -24.35
N PHE A 950 -12.93 0.75 -24.99
CA PHE A 950 -12.26 -0.38 -25.64
C PHE A 950 -11.95 -1.49 -24.62
N ARG A 951 -11.35 -1.12 -23.49
CA ARG A 951 -11.02 -2.03 -22.39
C ARG A 951 -12.26 -2.63 -21.74
N LEU A 952 -13.33 -1.85 -21.54
CA LEU A 952 -14.61 -2.36 -21.06
C LEU A 952 -15.21 -3.41 -22.02
N ASN A 953 -15.23 -3.12 -23.32
CA ASN A 953 -15.68 -4.07 -24.34
C ASN A 953 -14.86 -5.39 -24.32
N LEU A 954 -13.55 -5.28 -24.10
CA LEU A 954 -12.65 -6.43 -23.96
C LEU A 954 -12.94 -7.24 -22.69
N ARG A 955 -13.16 -6.56 -21.56
CA ARG A 955 -13.48 -7.19 -20.28
C ARG A 955 -14.81 -7.92 -20.32
N ASP A 956 -15.85 -7.27 -20.84
CA ASP A 956 -17.18 -7.88 -20.94
C ASP A 956 -17.17 -9.11 -21.85
N PHE A 957 -16.37 -9.06 -22.93
CA PHE A 957 -16.12 -10.23 -23.77
C PHE A 957 -15.45 -11.36 -22.98
N LEU A 958 -14.35 -11.08 -22.25
CA LEU A 958 -13.66 -12.09 -21.44
C LEU A 958 -14.58 -12.72 -20.39
N ILE A 959 -15.31 -11.92 -19.61
CA ILE A 959 -16.25 -12.41 -18.58
C ILE A 959 -17.35 -13.30 -19.19
N SER A 960 -17.73 -13.04 -20.45
CA SER A 960 -18.70 -13.88 -21.16
C SER A 960 -18.17 -15.27 -21.51
N LEU A 961 -16.84 -15.45 -21.52
CA LEU A 961 -16.19 -16.74 -21.74
C LEU A 961 -16.29 -17.61 -20.48
N LYS A 962 -16.57 -18.90 -20.66
CA LYS A 962 -16.78 -19.84 -19.56
C LYS A 962 -15.54 -20.00 -18.65
N GLU A 963 -14.35 -19.78 -19.19
CA GLU A 963 -13.06 -19.90 -18.51
C GLU A 963 -12.77 -18.73 -17.56
N PHE A 964 -13.45 -17.58 -17.76
CA PHE A 964 -13.32 -16.37 -16.94
C PHE A 964 -14.51 -16.13 -16.01
N ALA A 965 -15.38 -17.13 -15.80
CA ALA A 965 -16.55 -17.02 -14.91
C ALA A 965 -16.20 -17.12 -13.40
N GLY A 966 -14.97 -16.77 -13.01
CA GLY A 966 -14.42 -16.84 -11.65
C GLY A 966 -13.92 -15.49 -11.13
N ASP A 967 -12.88 -15.49 -10.29
CA ASP A 967 -12.25 -14.27 -9.78
C ASP A 967 -11.64 -13.44 -10.93
N ASN A 968 -12.11 -12.20 -11.05
CA ASN A 968 -11.81 -11.26 -12.13
C ASN A 968 -11.31 -9.91 -11.60
N ALA A 969 -10.91 -9.83 -10.33
CA ALA A 969 -10.46 -8.58 -9.71
C ALA A 969 -9.33 -7.87 -10.50
N GLU A 970 -8.46 -8.65 -11.13
CA GLU A 970 -7.32 -8.15 -11.92
C GLU A 970 -7.75 -7.36 -13.18
N LEU A 971 -8.95 -7.61 -13.73
CA LEU A 971 -9.47 -6.87 -14.89
C LEU A 971 -9.91 -5.43 -14.56
N PHE A 972 -9.98 -5.10 -13.26
CA PHE A 972 -10.39 -3.78 -12.73
C PHE A 972 -9.19 -2.97 -12.19
N LEU A 973 -7.96 -3.42 -12.46
CA LEU A 973 -6.75 -2.81 -11.92
C LEU A 973 -6.60 -1.33 -12.28
N VAL A 974 -7.01 -0.90 -13.48
CA VAL A 974 -6.97 0.52 -13.90
C VAL A 974 -7.94 1.37 -13.08
N GLU A 975 -9.19 0.91 -12.90
CA GLU A 975 -10.16 1.63 -12.07
C GLU A 975 -9.70 1.72 -10.62
N LYS A 976 -9.13 0.63 -10.09
CA LYS A 976 -8.58 0.58 -8.74
C LYS A 976 -7.41 1.54 -8.57
N GLU A 977 -6.44 1.53 -9.49
CA GLU A 977 -5.29 2.44 -9.46
C GLU A 977 -5.71 3.91 -9.58
N GLN A 978 -6.67 4.22 -10.46
CA GLN A 978 -7.18 5.59 -10.61
C GLN A 978 -7.91 6.06 -9.35
N GLN A 979 -8.78 5.22 -8.78
CA GLN A 979 -9.47 5.51 -7.53
C GLN A 979 -8.47 5.69 -6.38
N GLU A 980 -7.46 4.84 -6.28
CA GLU A 980 -6.40 4.97 -5.27
C GLU A 980 -5.57 6.23 -5.47
N ARG A 981 -5.27 6.62 -6.72
CA ARG A 981 -4.51 7.83 -7.04
C ARG A 981 -5.30 9.08 -6.67
N ASP A 982 -6.57 9.15 -7.06
CA ASP A 982 -7.44 10.28 -6.76
C ASP A 982 -7.71 10.38 -5.26
N ALA A 983 -7.92 9.24 -4.58
CA ALA A 983 -8.05 9.19 -3.12
C ALA A 983 -6.77 9.64 -2.41
N LYS A 984 -5.59 9.19 -2.85
CA LYS A 984 -4.29 9.63 -2.29
C LYS A 984 -4.04 11.11 -2.53
N ALA A 985 -4.39 11.63 -3.71
CA ALA A 985 -4.24 13.05 -4.03
C ALA A 985 -5.17 13.93 -3.18
N ALA A 986 -6.45 13.54 -3.06
CA ALA A 986 -7.41 14.24 -2.21
C ALA A 986 -7.03 14.17 -0.72
N ASP A 987 -6.53 13.01 -0.26
CA ASP A 987 -6.02 12.85 1.10
C ASP A 987 -4.80 13.75 1.36
N LEU A 988 -3.84 13.78 0.43
CA LEU A 988 -2.66 14.64 0.54
C LEU A 988 -3.04 16.13 0.55
N GLU A 989 -3.97 16.55 -0.30
CA GLU A 989 -4.48 17.93 -0.33
C GLU A 989 -5.16 18.29 1.00
N ARG A 990 -6.00 17.40 1.53
CA ARG A 990 -6.68 17.59 2.83
C ARG A 990 -5.66 17.67 3.96
N ARG A 991 -4.70 16.76 4.02
CA ARG A 991 -3.64 16.71 5.04
C ARG A 991 -2.73 17.94 4.96
N GLY A 992 -2.42 18.43 3.75
CA GLY A 992 -1.64 19.65 3.54
C GLY A 992 -2.31 20.93 4.07
N LYS A 993 -3.63 20.93 4.28
CA LYS A 993 -4.36 22.09 4.83
C LYS A 993 -4.29 22.21 6.37
N VAL A 994 -3.74 21.21 7.07
CA VAL A 994 -3.74 21.15 8.55
C VAL A 994 -2.35 20.79 9.06
N GLY A 995 -1.80 21.66 9.91
CA GLY A 995 -0.47 21.45 10.50
C GLY A 995 -0.39 20.10 11.23
N GLY A 996 0.73 19.39 11.08
CA GLY A 996 1.00 18.13 11.78
C GLY A 996 0.35 16.86 11.23
N LEU A 997 -0.56 16.95 10.24
CA LEU A 997 -1.03 15.77 9.50
C LEU A 997 0.03 15.22 8.53
N LEU A 998 0.88 16.10 7.99
CA LEU A 998 2.09 15.71 7.27
C LEU A 998 3.26 15.66 8.26
N LYS A 999 4.07 14.59 8.20
CA LYS A 999 5.35 14.55 8.94
C LYS A 999 6.26 15.66 8.37
N PRO A 1000 7.19 16.23 9.15
CA PRO A 1000 8.19 17.13 8.59
C PRO A 1000 8.97 16.52 7.43
N SER A 1001 9.22 15.20 7.45
CA SER A 1001 9.89 14.51 6.34
C SER A 1001 9.05 14.40 5.05
N GLU A 1002 7.76 14.70 5.11
CA GLU A 1002 6.82 14.71 3.96
C GLU A 1002 6.63 16.11 3.37
N LEU A 1003 7.27 17.14 3.96
CA LEU A 1003 7.22 18.53 3.51
C LEU A 1003 8.54 18.92 2.83
N GLU A 1004 8.48 19.89 1.92
CA GLU A 1004 9.70 20.47 1.31
C GLU A 1004 10.44 21.38 2.31
N ASP A 1005 11.76 21.53 2.15
CA ASP A 1005 12.62 22.33 3.06
C ASP A 1005 12.16 23.79 3.19
N ASP A 1006 11.55 24.35 2.13
CA ASP A 1006 11.06 25.73 2.07
C ASP A 1006 9.64 25.91 2.66
N GLU A 1007 8.95 24.80 2.96
CA GLU A 1007 7.63 24.74 3.62
C GLU A 1007 7.74 24.56 5.16
N LEU A 1008 8.94 24.32 5.68
CA LEU A 1008 9.29 24.03 7.09
C LEU A 1008 10.08 25.14 7.79
#